data_AF-A0A951S7F5-F1
#
_entry.id   AF-A0A951S7F5-F1
#
_cell.length_a   1.000
_cell.length_b   1.000
_cell.length_c   1.000
_cell.angle_alpha   90.00
_cell.angle_beta   90.00
_cell.angle_gamma   90.00
#
_symmetry.space_group_name_H-M   'P 1'
#
loop_
_entity.id
_entity.type
_entity.pdbx_description
1 polymer ?
#
loop_
_entity_poly.entity_id
_entity_poly.type
_entity_poly.pdbx_seq_one_letter_code
_entity_poly.pdbx_strand_id
1 'polypeptide(L)'
;MKYPNIREEELKNKIAQEYFWKYDCTKIIGNVDFCVCMYQSQTELFEQESLLWAEAKKGSSDIYKSIVQLILTIGKARTFDKFLPPAMLGAFDGEKIAFVPYNEIHEVFYVNDFNWNVTPSNHETKEFKRIYEKVKTTIDSKALLFNYLNDDKELKNFIKKNFIVGKFGFTKTKIDKNNFMVIYNKWLQTVKPTIAVNWDAAKKSGIIDGDFYLADLLSHENNTLKEKLFVLLRNDHYELDRKIDEAGMFSSKRSDFSDKQVAHSQFWNKYDRPPKEEYWDYIVERRDLLVPQDVRERKGSFFTPQIWVELSQKYLTDVLGDDWQDEYYIWDCAAGTGNLLAGLTNKYNIWASTLDKQDVEVMHDRIKNGANLLDDHVFQFDFLNDDFGKLPKPLQEIINNPEKRKKLVVYINPPYAEASSYGEESIPLVAKGTNIFDKYKNSVGAESLNELFAQFLVRLIKELPDIILGIFSTPKYITSDKFIKFRNIFLAKFHKGFICPSDTFDNVKGKFPISFLIWEFDGKSQVTKIATDIFEEDKDRAIRISKKQKSFSITNKKTIAEWRSSFYIYSDNPIGYMIIVGPSMQSNNNTFFTNKPTDSYVKKGMVAKISSSNLIEMSIYLAVRQTIETNWINNKDVLLTPTKALYKDFEFQNDCLVFAIFDNSNNVSSKFGTNHWIPFTEYEVNAREKFESSFMTDFINGKPKPPQKSAVFINLLFEPEPQYGNKTPLKFSPEAIAIFYAGRELWKYYHSQPNCNVNASLYDIREYFQGRNEKGKMNNKSTDETYMQLIGNLREKLKLLAEKIEPKIYKYEFLK
;
A
#
# COMPACT_ATOMS: atom_id res chain seq x y z
N MET A 1 10.34 -40.86 -17.66
CA MET A 1 9.20 -39.98 -17.93
C MET A 1 8.34 -39.86 -16.67
N LYS A 2 7.99 -38.64 -16.23
CA LYS A 2 7.21 -38.41 -15.00
C LYS A 2 5.72 -38.70 -15.17
N TYR A 3 5.16 -38.45 -16.36
CA TYR A 3 3.74 -38.64 -16.66
C TYR A 3 3.51 -39.64 -17.81
N PRO A 4 3.67 -40.96 -17.57
CA PRO A 4 3.44 -41.97 -18.60
C PRO A 4 1.95 -42.19 -18.89
N ASN A 5 1.60 -42.35 -20.17
CA ASN A 5 0.29 -42.84 -20.64
C ASN A 5 -0.97 -42.03 -20.26
N ILE A 6 -0.84 -40.78 -19.84
CA ILE A 6 -1.99 -39.89 -19.61
C ILE A 6 -2.45 -39.17 -20.88
N ARG A 7 -3.68 -38.64 -20.88
CA ARG A 7 -4.18 -37.82 -22.00
C ARG A 7 -3.49 -36.45 -22.00
N GLU A 8 -3.40 -35.80 -23.17
CA GLU A 8 -2.75 -34.49 -23.29
C GLU A 8 -3.44 -33.41 -22.44
N GLU A 9 -4.78 -33.40 -22.40
CA GLU A 9 -5.56 -32.53 -21.50
C GLU A 9 -5.29 -32.81 -20.01
N GLU A 10 -5.08 -34.08 -19.65
CA GLU A 10 -4.72 -34.43 -18.28
C GLU A 10 -3.30 -33.95 -17.93
N LEU A 11 -2.38 -34.01 -18.89
CA LEU A 11 -1.03 -33.50 -18.76
C LEU A 11 -1.02 -31.98 -18.55
N LYS A 12 -1.75 -31.21 -19.38
CA LYS A 12 -1.91 -29.74 -19.25
C LYS A 12 -2.36 -29.37 -17.82
N ASN A 13 -3.37 -30.05 -17.30
CA ASN A 13 -3.89 -29.83 -15.95
C ASN A 13 -2.88 -30.14 -14.85
N LYS A 14 -2.11 -31.24 -14.97
CA LYS A 14 -1.07 -31.59 -13.99
C LYS A 14 0.08 -30.58 -13.99
N ILE A 15 0.52 -30.13 -15.17
CA ILE A 15 1.57 -29.10 -15.28
C ILE A 15 1.11 -27.77 -14.69
N ALA A 16 -0.13 -27.37 -14.95
CA ALA A 16 -0.74 -26.19 -14.33
C ALA A 16 -0.73 -26.28 -12.80
N GLN A 17 -1.18 -27.39 -12.23
CA GLN A 17 -1.27 -27.56 -10.77
C GLN A 17 0.09 -27.72 -10.08
N GLU A 18 1.04 -28.42 -10.69
CA GLU A 18 2.31 -28.70 -10.02
C GLU A 18 3.32 -27.55 -10.12
N TYR A 19 3.35 -26.87 -11.27
CA TYR A 19 4.38 -25.88 -11.58
C TYR A 19 3.85 -24.45 -11.67
N PHE A 20 2.60 -24.27 -12.09
CA PHE A 20 2.01 -22.95 -12.34
C PHE A 20 0.79 -22.61 -11.47
N TRP A 21 0.60 -23.26 -10.32
CA TRP A 21 -0.60 -23.08 -9.47
C TRP A 21 -0.86 -21.65 -8.98
N LYS A 22 0.16 -20.79 -9.05
CA LYS A 22 0.06 -19.36 -8.71
C LYS A 22 -0.42 -18.48 -9.85
N TYR A 23 -0.64 -19.04 -11.03
CA TYR A 23 -1.00 -18.35 -12.27
C TYR A 23 -2.32 -18.88 -12.84
N ASP A 24 -2.95 -18.07 -13.68
CA ASP A 24 -4.14 -18.47 -14.42
C ASP A 24 -3.73 -19.26 -15.66
N CYS A 25 -4.02 -20.57 -15.65
CA CYS A 25 -3.79 -21.45 -16.80
C CYS A 25 -5.09 -21.87 -17.49
N THR A 26 -6.22 -21.20 -17.20
CA THR A 26 -7.54 -21.61 -17.69
C THR A 26 -7.91 -20.99 -19.04
N LYS A 27 -7.14 -19.98 -19.47
CA LYS A 27 -7.42 -19.22 -20.69
C LYS A 27 -6.92 -19.95 -21.93
N ILE A 28 -7.77 -19.98 -22.95
CA ILE A 28 -7.45 -20.52 -24.28
C ILE A 28 -7.22 -19.34 -25.23
N ILE A 29 -6.01 -19.25 -25.81
CA ILE A 29 -5.63 -18.19 -26.75
C ILE A 29 -5.59 -18.78 -28.17
N GLY A 30 -6.64 -18.52 -28.96
CA GLY A 30 -6.75 -19.10 -30.30
C GLY A 30 -6.65 -20.63 -30.26
N ASN A 31 -5.71 -21.19 -31.03
CA ASN A 31 -5.42 -22.63 -31.07
C ASN A 31 -4.15 -23.00 -30.27
N VAL A 32 -3.67 -22.14 -29.37
CA VAL A 32 -2.55 -22.45 -28.47
C VAL A 32 -3.02 -23.42 -27.39
N ASP A 33 -2.27 -24.49 -27.16
CA ASP A 33 -2.62 -25.57 -26.25
C ASP A 33 -2.62 -25.19 -24.77
N PHE A 34 -1.74 -24.26 -24.36
CA PHE A 34 -1.55 -23.88 -22.97
C PHE A 34 -1.15 -22.40 -22.84
N CYS A 35 -1.97 -21.57 -22.19
CA CYS A 35 -1.54 -20.25 -21.69
C CYS A 35 -1.18 -20.36 -20.22
N VAL A 36 -0.07 -19.73 -19.82
CA VAL A 36 0.10 -19.25 -18.44
C VAL A 36 -0.07 -17.75 -18.49
N CYS A 37 -1.10 -17.26 -17.82
CA CYS A 37 -1.50 -15.87 -17.80
C CYS A 37 -1.53 -15.42 -16.32
N MET A 38 -1.35 -14.13 -16.00
CA MET A 38 -1.59 -13.67 -14.63
C MET A 38 -3.10 -13.70 -14.33
N TYR A 39 -3.51 -14.06 -13.11
CA TYR A 39 -4.93 -13.95 -12.72
C TYR A 39 -5.40 -12.50 -12.93
N GLN A 40 -6.43 -12.29 -13.76
CA GLN A 40 -6.93 -10.96 -14.12
C GLN A 40 -7.66 -10.30 -12.94
N SER A 41 -7.71 -8.96 -12.90
CA SER A 41 -8.65 -8.20 -12.06
C SER A 41 -9.82 -7.73 -12.95
N GLN A 42 -11.05 -7.72 -12.45
CA GLN A 42 -12.25 -7.35 -13.24
C GLN A 42 -12.29 -5.87 -13.70
N THR A 43 -11.22 -5.09 -13.53
CA THR A 43 -11.19 -3.64 -13.81
C THR A 43 -9.98 -3.16 -14.61
N GLU A 44 -9.26 -4.06 -15.29
CA GLU A 44 -8.25 -3.66 -16.29
C GLU A 44 -8.89 -3.57 -17.68
N LEU A 45 -8.84 -2.37 -18.28
CA LEU A 45 -9.25 -2.08 -19.67
C LEU A 45 -8.20 -2.54 -20.72
N PHE A 46 -7.18 -3.28 -20.30
CA PHE A 46 -6.11 -3.80 -21.16
C PHE A 46 -6.11 -5.33 -21.19
N GLU A 47 -5.62 -5.89 -22.29
CA GLU A 47 -5.48 -7.33 -22.49
C GLU A 47 -4.60 -7.97 -21.40
N GLN A 48 -5.07 -9.08 -20.84
CA GLN A 48 -4.36 -9.89 -19.85
C GLN A 48 -2.97 -10.30 -20.38
N GLU A 49 -1.91 -9.89 -19.68
CA GLU A 49 -0.54 -10.24 -20.04
C GLU A 49 -0.34 -11.77 -19.95
N SER A 50 -0.05 -12.40 -21.09
CA SER A 50 0.35 -13.80 -21.15
C SER A 50 1.82 -13.89 -20.71
N LEU A 51 2.15 -14.85 -19.86
CA LEU A 51 3.54 -15.13 -19.45
C LEU A 51 4.15 -16.23 -20.30
N LEU A 52 3.35 -17.23 -20.69
CA LEU A 52 3.77 -18.35 -21.53
C LEU A 52 2.64 -18.73 -22.50
N TRP A 53 2.99 -18.92 -23.77
CA TRP A 53 2.22 -19.75 -24.68
C TRP A 53 3.00 -21.02 -24.97
N ALA A 54 2.36 -22.18 -24.88
CA ALA A 54 3.02 -23.45 -25.08
C ALA A 54 2.18 -24.45 -25.89
N GLU A 55 2.88 -25.31 -26.63
CA GLU A 55 2.34 -26.51 -27.28
C GLU A 55 2.52 -27.71 -26.34
N ALA A 56 1.47 -28.52 -26.18
CA ALA A 56 1.52 -29.73 -25.36
C ALA A 56 1.56 -30.97 -26.26
N LYS A 57 2.25 -32.03 -25.85
CA LYS A 57 2.21 -33.33 -26.55
C LYS A 57 2.07 -34.49 -25.58
N LYS A 58 1.26 -35.48 -25.96
CA LYS A 58 1.19 -36.76 -25.25
C LYS A 58 2.52 -37.56 -25.38
N GLY A 59 2.96 -38.18 -24.28
CA GLY A 59 4.11 -39.08 -24.29
C GLY A 59 5.44 -38.34 -24.26
N SER A 60 6.44 -38.81 -25.04
CA SER A 60 7.69 -38.06 -25.27
C SER A 60 7.66 -37.58 -26.70
N SER A 61 7.89 -36.30 -26.92
CA SER A 61 7.92 -35.68 -28.24
C SER A 61 9.25 -34.99 -28.52
N ASP A 62 9.44 -34.67 -29.80
CA ASP A 62 10.52 -33.80 -30.26
C ASP A 62 10.12 -32.35 -29.98
N ILE A 63 10.73 -31.76 -28.96
CA ILE A 63 10.46 -30.40 -28.47
C ILE A 63 10.66 -29.36 -29.58
N TYR A 64 11.63 -29.56 -30.48
CA TYR A 64 11.87 -28.62 -31.58
C TYR A 64 10.68 -28.57 -32.52
N LYS A 65 10.13 -29.74 -32.87
CA LYS A 65 8.94 -29.82 -33.71
C LYS A 65 7.73 -29.21 -33.02
N SER A 66 7.58 -29.42 -31.71
CA SER A 66 6.50 -28.82 -30.93
C SER A 66 6.59 -27.29 -30.86
N ILE A 67 7.78 -26.70 -30.69
CA ILE A 67 7.96 -25.24 -30.71
C ILE A 67 7.69 -24.68 -32.11
N VAL A 68 8.17 -25.35 -33.18
CA VAL A 68 7.88 -24.93 -34.56
C VAL A 68 6.39 -25.00 -34.87
N GLN A 69 5.71 -26.05 -34.38
CA GLN A 69 4.26 -26.17 -34.48
C GLN A 69 3.58 -24.99 -33.76
N LEU A 70 4.02 -24.61 -32.55
CA LEU A 70 3.50 -23.44 -31.85
C LEU A 70 3.66 -22.14 -32.66
N ILE A 71 4.84 -21.92 -33.25
CA ILE A 71 5.14 -20.74 -34.08
C ILE A 71 4.21 -20.70 -35.29
N LEU A 72 4.03 -21.82 -36.00
CA LEU A 72 3.10 -21.90 -37.12
C LEU A 72 1.65 -21.65 -36.69
N THR A 73 1.25 -22.17 -35.53
CA THR A 73 -0.08 -21.92 -34.95
C THR A 73 -0.31 -20.44 -34.67
N ILE A 74 0.67 -19.77 -34.05
CA ILE A 74 0.63 -18.33 -33.75
C ILE A 74 0.61 -17.49 -35.04
N GLY A 75 1.49 -17.79 -35.98
CA GLY A 75 1.60 -17.02 -37.23
C GLY A 75 0.40 -17.20 -38.16
N LYS A 76 -0.15 -18.42 -38.27
CA LYS A 76 -1.38 -18.69 -39.03
C LYS A 76 -2.57 -17.90 -38.51
N ALA A 77 -2.74 -17.85 -37.20
CA ALA A 77 -3.85 -17.13 -36.56
C ALA A 77 -3.58 -15.63 -36.40
N ARG A 78 -2.33 -15.18 -36.67
CA ARG A 78 -1.80 -13.86 -36.33
C ARG A 78 -2.14 -13.48 -34.88
N THR A 79 -1.91 -14.41 -33.96
CA THR A 79 -2.31 -14.28 -32.55
C THR A 79 -1.69 -13.05 -31.89
N PHE A 80 -0.48 -12.66 -32.30
CA PHE A 80 0.25 -11.48 -31.80
C PHE A 80 -0.37 -10.14 -32.25
N ASP A 81 -1.23 -10.11 -33.26
CA ASP A 81 -1.97 -8.88 -33.63
C ASP A 81 -3.24 -8.69 -32.79
N LYS A 82 -3.71 -9.75 -32.13
CA LYS A 82 -4.98 -9.79 -31.40
C LYS A 82 -4.83 -9.96 -29.89
N PHE A 83 -3.64 -10.34 -29.45
CA PHE A 83 -3.30 -10.58 -28.06
C PHE A 83 -1.86 -10.15 -27.83
N LEU A 84 -1.62 -9.44 -26.72
CA LEU A 84 -0.27 -9.15 -26.24
C LEU A 84 0.59 -10.43 -26.22
N PRO A 85 1.77 -10.43 -26.89
CA PRO A 85 2.63 -11.60 -26.95
C PRO A 85 3.18 -11.96 -25.57
N PRO A 86 3.43 -13.26 -25.31
CA PRO A 86 3.90 -13.70 -24.01
C PRO A 86 5.38 -13.39 -23.81
N ALA A 87 5.83 -13.39 -22.55
CA ALA A 87 7.27 -13.30 -22.26
C ALA A 87 8.06 -14.50 -22.81
N MET A 88 7.45 -15.69 -22.81
CA MET A 88 8.06 -16.92 -23.30
C MET A 88 7.12 -17.72 -24.21
N LEU A 89 7.72 -18.40 -25.18
CA LEU A 89 7.13 -19.53 -25.87
C LEU A 89 7.63 -20.83 -25.23
N GLY A 90 6.90 -21.92 -25.38
CA GLY A 90 7.34 -23.20 -24.84
C GLY A 90 6.73 -24.41 -25.51
N ALA A 91 7.25 -25.57 -25.15
CA ALA A 91 6.64 -26.84 -25.46
C ALA A 91 6.88 -27.80 -24.32
N PHE A 92 5.91 -28.68 -24.05
CA PHE A 92 6.06 -29.71 -23.03
C PHE A 92 5.39 -31.02 -23.41
N ASP A 93 5.90 -32.10 -22.84
CA ASP A 93 5.40 -33.45 -22.98
C ASP A 93 5.36 -34.15 -21.60
N GLY A 94 5.18 -35.48 -21.54
CA GLY A 94 5.14 -36.21 -20.27
C GLY A 94 6.50 -36.33 -19.56
N GLU A 95 7.59 -35.94 -20.21
CA GLU A 95 8.97 -36.11 -19.77
C GLU A 95 9.66 -34.79 -19.40
N LYS A 96 9.41 -33.73 -20.19
CA LYS A 96 10.18 -32.49 -20.13
C LYS A 96 9.37 -31.27 -20.58
N ILE A 97 9.84 -30.09 -20.19
CA ILE A 97 9.35 -28.78 -20.64
C ILE A 97 10.51 -27.91 -21.12
N ALA A 98 10.28 -27.19 -22.22
CA ALA A 98 11.22 -26.22 -22.77
C ALA A 98 10.60 -24.83 -22.82
N PHE A 99 11.42 -23.82 -22.56
CA PHE A 99 11.07 -22.41 -22.66
C PHE A 99 12.02 -21.70 -23.61
N VAL A 100 11.48 -20.83 -24.47
CA VAL A 100 12.25 -19.95 -25.34
C VAL A 100 11.72 -18.52 -25.20
N PRO A 101 12.58 -17.51 -24.95
CA PRO A 101 12.14 -16.12 -24.90
C PRO A 101 11.46 -15.68 -26.20
N TYR A 102 10.32 -15.00 -26.11
CA TYR A 102 9.56 -14.60 -27.31
C TYR A 102 10.35 -13.65 -28.21
N ASN A 103 11.12 -12.72 -27.63
CA ASN A 103 11.95 -11.76 -28.35
C ASN A 103 13.02 -12.41 -29.23
N GLU A 104 13.51 -13.61 -28.90
CA GLU A 104 14.51 -14.32 -29.72
C GLU A 104 13.88 -14.94 -30.98
N ILE A 105 12.56 -15.11 -31.02
CA ILE A 105 11.82 -15.77 -32.11
C ILE A 105 10.93 -14.78 -32.86
N HIS A 106 10.60 -13.62 -32.28
CA HIS A 106 9.53 -12.74 -32.78
C HIS A 106 9.70 -12.30 -34.25
N GLU A 107 10.93 -12.09 -34.70
CA GLU A 107 11.24 -11.71 -36.10
C GLU A 107 10.72 -12.72 -37.13
N VAL A 108 10.53 -13.98 -36.74
CA VAL A 108 9.99 -15.02 -37.62
C VAL A 108 8.57 -14.67 -38.07
N PHE A 109 7.79 -13.96 -37.24
CA PHE A 109 6.41 -13.58 -37.55
C PHE A 109 6.28 -12.46 -38.60
N TYR A 110 7.37 -11.74 -38.88
CA TYR A 110 7.37 -10.57 -39.78
C TYR A 110 8.03 -10.85 -41.14
N VAL A 111 8.25 -12.12 -41.49
CA VAL A 111 8.80 -12.50 -42.80
C VAL A 111 7.75 -12.27 -43.89
N ASN A 112 8.00 -11.32 -44.78
CA ASN A 112 7.08 -10.90 -45.85
C ASN A 112 6.83 -11.94 -46.95
N ASP A 113 7.72 -12.94 -47.10
CA ASP A 113 7.63 -14.02 -48.10
C ASP A 113 7.48 -15.40 -47.42
N PHE A 114 6.36 -15.59 -46.72
CA PHE A 114 6.06 -16.84 -46.01
C PHE A 114 4.55 -17.17 -46.04
N ASN A 115 4.22 -18.42 -46.41
CA ASN A 115 2.84 -18.90 -46.43
C ASN A 115 2.39 -19.41 -45.05
N TRP A 116 1.69 -18.57 -44.30
CA TRP A 116 1.21 -18.91 -42.96
C TRP A 116 0.00 -19.87 -42.94
N ASN A 117 -0.63 -20.18 -44.07
CA ASN A 117 -1.88 -20.94 -44.11
C ASN A 117 -1.71 -22.48 -44.08
N VAL A 118 -0.49 -22.99 -43.84
CA VAL A 118 -0.21 -24.43 -43.73
C VAL A 118 -0.80 -25.06 -42.45
N THR A 119 -0.91 -26.39 -42.39
CA THR A 119 -1.33 -27.10 -41.17
C THR A 119 -0.14 -27.19 -40.20
N PRO A 120 -0.20 -26.57 -38.99
CA PRO A 120 0.96 -26.48 -38.09
C PRO A 120 1.55 -27.83 -37.67
N SER A 121 0.72 -28.88 -37.56
CA SER A 121 1.15 -30.24 -37.20
C SER A 121 1.70 -31.07 -38.35
N ASN A 122 1.68 -30.56 -39.59
CA ASN A 122 2.23 -31.27 -40.75
C ASN A 122 3.73 -30.95 -40.94
N HIS A 123 4.57 -31.85 -40.41
CA HIS A 123 6.03 -31.72 -40.42
C HIS A 123 6.67 -31.88 -41.81
N GLU A 124 5.93 -32.33 -42.83
CA GLU A 124 6.48 -32.58 -44.17
C GLU A 124 6.48 -31.34 -45.07
N THR A 125 5.71 -30.32 -44.70
CA THR A 125 5.56 -29.07 -45.46
C THR A 125 6.89 -28.30 -45.59
N LYS A 126 7.04 -27.55 -46.69
CA LYS A 126 8.24 -26.72 -46.93
C LYS A 126 8.35 -25.62 -45.88
N GLU A 127 7.22 -25.06 -45.49
CA GLU A 127 7.07 -24.00 -44.49
C GLU A 127 7.51 -24.47 -43.10
N PHE A 128 7.10 -25.68 -42.69
CA PHE A 128 7.55 -26.25 -41.42
C PHE A 128 9.06 -26.45 -41.41
N LYS A 129 9.64 -27.05 -42.46
CA LYS A 129 11.09 -27.26 -42.57
C LYS A 129 11.86 -25.93 -42.55
N ARG A 130 11.34 -24.91 -43.24
CA ARG A 130 11.93 -23.56 -43.29
C ARG A 130 11.93 -22.87 -41.92
N ILE A 131 10.82 -22.92 -41.17
CA ILE A 131 10.81 -22.38 -39.80
C ILE A 131 11.74 -23.20 -38.91
N TYR A 132 11.66 -24.53 -38.99
CA TYR A 132 12.52 -25.42 -38.21
C TYR A 132 14.00 -25.08 -38.40
N GLU A 133 14.48 -24.95 -39.64
CA GLU A 133 15.86 -24.53 -39.91
C GLU A 133 16.19 -23.14 -39.36
N LYS A 134 15.27 -22.18 -39.48
CA LYS A 134 15.47 -20.80 -39.01
C LYS A 134 15.58 -20.68 -37.49
N VAL A 135 14.74 -21.42 -36.75
CA VAL A 135 14.70 -21.33 -35.29
C VAL A 135 15.55 -22.38 -34.59
N LYS A 136 16.04 -23.41 -35.29
CA LYS A 136 16.83 -24.48 -34.69
C LYS A 136 18.04 -23.95 -33.91
N THR A 137 18.85 -23.07 -34.51
CA THR A 137 20.02 -22.48 -33.86
C THR A 137 19.64 -21.62 -32.65
N THR A 138 18.52 -20.90 -32.72
CA THR A 138 17.99 -20.10 -31.61
C THR A 138 17.50 -21.00 -30.48
N ILE A 139 16.78 -22.07 -30.79
CA ILE A 139 16.31 -23.04 -29.80
C ILE A 139 17.52 -23.75 -29.18
N ASP A 140 18.49 -24.20 -29.97
CA ASP A 140 19.71 -24.87 -29.46
C ASP A 140 20.52 -23.99 -28.50
N SER A 141 20.59 -22.67 -28.75
CA SER A 141 21.41 -21.76 -27.96
C SER A 141 20.66 -21.05 -26.81
N LYS A 142 19.33 -20.93 -26.89
CA LYS A 142 18.52 -20.11 -25.96
C LYS A 142 17.40 -20.87 -25.26
N ALA A 143 17.05 -22.08 -25.70
CA ALA A 143 16.00 -22.83 -25.04
C ALA A 143 16.47 -23.34 -23.68
N LEU A 144 15.62 -23.15 -22.67
CA LEU A 144 15.82 -23.69 -21.34
C LEU A 144 14.99 -24.96 -21.22
N LEU A 145 15.67 -26.11 -21.24
CA LEU A 145 15.07 -27.44 -21.17
C LEU A 145 15.16 -27.99 -19.75
N PHE A 146 14.05 -28.49 -19.21
CA PHE A 146 13.98 -29.09 -17.89
C PHE A 146 13.31 -30.47 -17.97
N ASN A 147 13.97 -31.50 -17.46
CA ASN A 147 13.39 -32.81 -17.26
C ASN A 147 12.67 -32.86 -15.90
N TYR A 148 11.42 -33.32 -15.86
CA TYR A 148 10.65 -33.23 -14.61
C TYR A 148 11.14 -34.15 -13.49
N LEU A 149 11.89 -35.21 -13.80
CA LEU A 149 12.45 -36.10 -12.77
C LEU A 149 13.79 -35.59 -12.25
N ASN A 150 14.64 -35.09 -13.15
CA ASN A 150 16.00 -34.71 -12.81
C ASN A 150 16.10 -33.24 -12.34
N ASP A 151 15.27 -32.36 -12.90
CA ASP A 151 15.39 -30.90 -12.76
C ASP A 151 14.19 -30.27 -12.04
N ASP A 152 13.39 -31.05 -11.28
CA ASP A 152 12.15 -30.57 -10.65
C ASP A 152 12.37 -29.33 -9.77
N LYS A 153 13.49 -29.33 -9.02
CA LYS A 153 13.85 -28.24 -8.11
C LYS A 153 14.36 -27.02 -8.89
N GLU A 154 15.18 -27.22 -9.92
CA GLU A 154 15.64 -26.16 -10.82
C GLU A 154 14.46 -25.53 -11.56
N LEU A 155 13.53 -26.33 -12.07
CA LEU A 155 12.33 -25.88 -12.76
C LEU A 155 11.42 -25.05 -11.85
N LYS A 156 11.14 -25.53 -10.63
CA LYS A 156 10.36 -24.77 -9.64
C LYS A 156 11.03 -23.46 -9.26
N ASN A 157 12.36 -23.47 -9.12
CA ASN A 157 13.13 -22.26 -8.85
C ASN A 157 13.15 -21.30 -10.05
N PHE A 158 13.25 -21.84 -11.27
CA PHE A 158 13.21 -21.09 -12.51
C PHE A 158 11.87 -20.38 -12.66
N ILE A 159 10.76 -21.10 -12.53
CA ILE A 159 9.41 -20.51 -12.59
C ILE A 159 9.26 -19.47 -11.48
N LYS A 160 9.60 -19.83 -10.23
CA LYS A 160 9.48 -18.90 -9.09
C LYS A 160 10.33 -17.63 -9.26
N LYS A 161 11.50 -17.69 -9.90
CA LYS A 161 12.40 -16.55 -10.06
C LYS A 161 12.09 -15.69 -11.28
N ASN A 162 11.63 -16.32 -12.35
CA ASN A 162 11.47 -15.66 -13.63
C ASN A 162 10.02 -15.21 -13.81
N PHE A 163 9.01 -16.03 -13.50
CA PHE A 163 7.59 -15.70 -13.62
C PHE A 163 7.09 -14.81 -12.43
N ILE A 164 7.83 -13.76 -12.07
CA ILE A 164 7.44 -12.77 -11.04
C ILE A 164 7.06 -11.44 -11.72
N VAL A 165 5.98 -10.81 -11.26
CA VAL A 165 5.56 -9.46 -11.67
C VAL A 165 6.73 -8.47 -11.58
N GLY A 166 7.06 -7.82 -12.70
CA GLY A 166 8.12 -6.82 -12.77
C GLY A 166 9.56 -7.34 -12.79
N LYS A 167 9.77 -8.67 -12.83
CA LYS A 167 11.10 -9.29 -13.00
C LYS A 167 11.35 -9.83 -14.41
N PHE A 168 10.30 -10.00 -15.21
CA PHE A 168 10.39 -9.98 -16.67
C PHE A 168 10.14 -8.55 -17.14
N GLY A 169 11.16 -7.91 -17.70
CA GLY A 169 10.98 -6.62 -18.36
C GLY A 169 10.37 -6.83 -19.73
N PHE A 170 9.03 -6.80 -19.87
CA PHE A 170 8.39 -6.64 -21.18
C PHE A 170 7.09 -5.82 -21.22
N THR A 171 6.47 -5.41 -20.10
CA THR A 171 5.71 -4.14 -20.09
C THR A 171 6.70 -3.00 -19.92
N LYS A 172 7.34 -2.67 -21.03
CA LYS A 172 8.18 -1.50 -21.17
C LYS A 172 7.38 -0.25 -20.79
N THR A 173 7.88 0.56 -19.85
CA THR A 173 7.25 1.84 -19.49
C THR A 173 7.24 2.74 -20.72
N LYS A 174 6.06 3.14 -21.18
CA LYS A 174 5.93 4.09 -22.30
C LYS A 174 6.59 5.42 -21.97
N ILE A 175 7.33 5.96 -22.92
CA ILE A 175 7.98 7.25 -22.78
C ILE A 175 7.12 8.32 -23.45
N ASP A 176 6.84 9.40 -22.72
CA ASP A 176 5.97 10.50 -23.17
C ASP A 176 6.56 11.87 -22.78
N LYS A 177 5.84 12.94 -23.12
CA LYS A 177 6.23 14.33 -22.84
C LYS A 177 6.37 14.64 -21.35
N ASN A 178 5.76 13.87 -20.46
CA ASN A 178 5.71 14.13 -19.01
C ASN A 178 6.73 13.32 -18.23
N ASN A 179 7.20 12.18 -18.76
CA ASN A 179 8.06 11.26 -18.01
C ASN A 179 9.50 11.15 -18.53
N PHE A 180 9.82 11.67 -19.73
CA PHE A 180 11.15 11.52 -20.34
C PHE A 180 12.28 12.11 -19.49
N MET A 181 12.01 13.17 -18.72
CA MET A 181 12.96 13.80 -17.81
C MET A 181 13.32 12.92 -16.61
N VAL A 182 12.32 12.22 -16.07
CA VAL A 182 12.52 11.26 -14.99
C VAL A 182 13.38 10.08 -15.45
N ILE A 183 13.13 9.61 -16.68
CA ILE A 183 13.89 8.53 -17.29
C ILE A 183 15.33 8.96 -17.55
N TYR A 184 15.54 10.20 -18.04
CA TYR A 184 16.87 10.79 -18.19
C TYR A 184 17.66 10.77 -16.87
N ASN A 185 17.04 11.20 -15.76
CA ASN A 185 17.71 11.18 -14.45
C ASN A 185 18.13 9.76 -14.02
N LYS A 186 17.31 8.73 -14.30
CA LYS A 186 17.67 7.33 -14.02
C LYS A 186 18.78 6.83 -14.95
N TRP A 187 18.80 7.29 -16.20
CA TRP A 187 19.84 6.99 -17.18
C TRP A 187 21.19 7.60 -16.76
N LEU A 188 21.21 8.80 -16.19
CA LEU A 188 22.41 9.47 -15.66
C LEU A 188 23.11 8.66 -14.56
N GLN A 189 22.34 7.97 -13.72
CA GLN A 189 22.90 7.17 -12.62
C GLN A 189 23.34 5.78 -13.07
N THR A 190 22.72 5.24 -14.12
CA THR A 190 22.88 3.84 -14.52
C THR A 190 23.80 3.68 -15.73
N VAL A 191 23.54 4.44 -16.80
CA VAL A 191 24.19 4.25 -18.11
C VAL A 191 25.35 5.21 -18.29
N LYS A 192 25.18 6.51 -18.00
CA LYS A 192 26.22 7.54 -18.17
C LYS A 192 27.59 7.15 -17.59
N PRO A 193 27.71 6.54 -16.39
CA PRO A 193 29.02 6.18 -15.82
C PRO A 193 29.79 5.13 -16.65
N THR A 194 29.09 4.40 -17.53
CA THR A 194 29.67 3.36 -18.38
C THR A 194 30.13 3.87 -19.74
N ILE A 195 29.86 5.14 -20.10
CA ILE A 195 30.24 5.69 -21.39
C ILE A 195 31.68 6.24 -21.30
N ALA A 196 32.57 5.78 -22.20
CA ALA A 196 33.99 6.14 -22.22
C ALA A 196 34.25 7.54 -22.83
N VAL A 197 33.69 8.58 -22.22
CA VAL A 197 33.85 9.99 -22.65
C VAL A 197 34.52 10.81 -21.58
N ASN A 198 35.44 11.69 -21.99
CA ASN A 198 35.88 12.80 -21.14
C ASN A 198 34.81 13.91 -21.17
N TRP A 199 33.95 13.92 -20.15
CA TRP A 199 32.79 14.81 -20.06
C TRP A 199 33.16 16.29 -20.06
N ASP A 200 34.27 16.68 -19.43
CA ASP A 200 34.72 18.07 -19.39
C ASP A 200 35.17 18.56 -20.78
N ALA A 201 35.83 17.69 -21.55
CA ALA A 201 36.22 18.00 -22.92
C ALA A 201 35.01 18.04 -23.87
N ALA A 202 34.08 17.09 -23.75
CA ALA A 202 32.86 17.05 -24.57
C ALA A 202 32.00 18.31 -24.39
N LYS A 203 31.84 18.75 -23.13
CA LYS A 203 31.08 19.96 -22.79
C LYS A 203 31.68 21.24 -23.41
N LYS A 204 33.01 21.34 -23.47
CA LYS A 204 33.71 22.44 -24.17
C LYS A 204 33.46 22.46 -25.68
N SER A 205 33.13 21.32 -26.27
CA SER A 205 32.77 21.19 -27.69
C SER A 205 31.26 21.30 -27.95
N GLY A 206 30.47 21.69 -26.94
CA GLY A 206 29.01 21.88 -27.06
C GLY A 206 28.17 20.60 -26.95
N ILE A 207 28.80 19.45 -26.72
CA ILE A 207 28.14 18.16 -26.53
C ILE A 207 27.91 17.93 -25.04
N ILE A 208 26.66 17.68 -24.65
CA ILE A 208 26.26 17.39 -23.27
C ILE A 208 25.82 15.94 -23.13
N ASP A 209 25.71 15.45 -21.90
CA ASP A 209 25.21 14.10 -21.61
C ASP A 209 23.77 13.87 -22.09
N GLY A 210 22.96 14.92 -22.16
CA GLY A 210 21.64 14.89 -22.82
C GLY A 210 21.69 14.48 -24.30
N ASP A 211 22.77 14.76 -25.04
CA ASP A 211 22.89 14.35 -26.44
C ASP A 211 23.04 12.83 -26.59
N PHE A 212 23.76 12.19 -25.66
CA PHE A 212 23.90 10.73 -25.60
C PHE A 212 22.57 10.09 -25.20
N TYR A 213 21.85 10.68 -24.25
CA TYR A 213 20.51 10.22 -23.89
C TYR A 213 19.51 10.33 -25.06
N LEU A 214 19.52 11.43 -25.83
CA LEU A 214 18.68 11.57 -27.02
C LEU A 214 19.01 10.53 -28.09
N ALA A 215 20.31 10.27 -28.31
CA ALA A 215 20.77 9.23 -29.22
C ALA A 215 20.25 7.84 -28.82
N ASP A 216 20.32 7.52 -27.53
CA ASP A 216 19.75 6.29 -26.97
C ASP A 216 18.23 6.26 -27.09
N LEU A 217 17.55 7.33 -26.66
CA LEU A 217 16.10 7.40 -26.57
C LEU A 217 15.43 7.28 -27.94
N LEU A 218 15.99 7.95 -28.94
CA LEU A 218 15.49 7.98 -30.32
C LEU A 218 16.19 6.92 -31.18
N SER A 219 16.36 5.72 -30.64
CA SER A 219 16.97 4.58 -31.36
C SER A 219 16.06 3.36 -31.43
N HIS A 220 16.21 2.59 -32.49
CA HIS A 220 15.65 1.25 -32.65
C HIS A 220 16.79 0.28 -32.90
N GLU A 221 16.80 -0.89 -32.23
CA GLU A 221 17.91 -1.85 -32.30
C GLU A 221 19.30 -1.22 -32.10
N ASN A 222 19.40 -0.30 -31.14
CA ASN A 222 20.61 0.51 -30.88
C ASN A 222 21.12 1.31 -32.08
N ASN A 223 20.25 1.65 -33.03
CA ASN A 223 20.56 2.58 -34.12
C ASN A 223 19.67 3.81 -33.99
N THR A 224 20.29 4.97 -33.78
CA THR A 224 19.56 6.24 -33.68
C THR A 224 18.85 6.54 -35.00
N LEU A 225 17.56 6.85 -34.91
CA LEU A 225 16.67 7.07 -36.06
C LEU A 225 16.78 8.50 -36.62
N LYS A 226 17.21 9.47 -35.79
CA LYS A 226 17.27 10.89 -36.16
C LYS A 226 18.72 11.32 -36.43
N GLU A 227 19.15 11.22 -37.68
CA GLU A 227 20.52 11.54 -38.15
C GLU A 227 20.99 12.99 -37.87
N LYS A 228 20.05 13.90 -37.58
CA LYS A 228 20.30 15.31 -37.24
C LYS A 228 20.80 15.52 -35.79
N LEU A 229 20.80 14.50 -34.94
CA LEU A 229 21.27 14.63 -33.54
C LEU A 229 22.80 14.79 -33.46
N PHE A 230 23.30 15.49 -32.45
CA PHE A 230 24.74 15.72 -32.26
C PHE A 230 25.53 14.43 -32.00
N VAL A 231 24.89 13.45 -31.37
CA VAL A 231 25.42 12.11 -31.08
C VAL A 231 24.48 11.08 -31.71
N LEU A 232 25.05 9.99 -32.27
CA LEU A 232 24.29 8.85 -32.76
C LEU A 232 24.80 7.57 -32.08
N LEU A 233 23.88 6.72 -31.66
CA LEU A 233 24.15 5.36 -31.22
C LEU A 233 24.15 4.46 -32.46
N ARG A 234 25.22 3.66 -32.62
CA ARG A 234 25.42 2.70 -33.71
C ARG A 234 25.76 1.33 -33.12
N ASN A 235 24.75 0.51 -32.89
CA ASN A 235 24.83 -0.82 -32.29
C ASN A 235 25.47 -0.85 -30.89
N ASP A 236 26.81 -0.79 -30.84
CA ASP A 236 27.64 -0.98 -29.65
C ASP A 236 28.50 0.24 -29.26
N HIS A 237 28.42 1.35 -30.02
CA HIS A 237 29.20 2.56 -29.77
C HIS A 237 28.47 3.84 -30.18
N TYR A 238 29.01 4.99 -29.78
CA TYR A 238 28.53 6.32 -30.14
C TYR A 238 29.41 6.97 -31.21
N GLU A 239 28.79 7.65 -32.18
CA GLU A 239 29.43 8.51 -33.18
C GLU A 239 29.07 9.98 -32.95
N LEU A 240 30.09 10.84 -32.90
CA LEU A 240 29.96 12.29 -32.67
C LEU A 240 30.94 13.09 -33.54
N ASP A 241 30.76 14.41 -33.60
CA ASP A 241 31.62 15.34 -34.38
C ASP A 241 31.77 14.92 -35.86
N ARG A 242 30.63 14.53 -36.47
CA ARG A 242 30.56 14.11 -37.88
C ARG A 242 30.80 15.29 -38.80
N LYS A 243 31.89 15.27 -39.57
CA LYS A 243 32.28 16.34 -40.50
C LYS A 243 32.66 15.77 -41.85
N ILE A 244 32.36 16.51 -42.90
CA ILE A 244 32.91 16.31 -44.23
C ILE A 244 34.00 17.37 -44.39
N ASP A 245 35.24 16.93 -44.64
CA ASP A 245 36.35 17.85 -44.88
C ASP A 245 36.24 18.53 -46.25
N GLU A 246 37.13 19.50 -46.53
CA GLU A 246 37.14 20.26 -47.80
C GLU A 246 37.39 19.37 -49.04
N ALA A 247 37.88 18.14 -48.84
CA ALA A 247 38.09 17.15 -49.90
C ALA A 247 36.87 16.21 -50.08
N GLY A 248 35.80 16.39 -49.32
CA GLY A 248 34.59 15.56 -49.39
C GLY A 248 34.68 14.26 -48.60
N MET A 249 35.71 14.05 -47.76
CA MET A 249 35.86 12.85 -46.95
C MET A 249 35.17 12.99 -45.59
N PHE A 250 34.43 11.95 -45.21
CA PHE A 250 33.70 11.88 -43.96
C PHE A 250 34.60 11.44 -42.80
N SER A 251 34.55 12.17 -41.68
CA SER A 251 35.23 11.82 -40.43
C SER A 251 34.26 11.92 -39.25
N SER A 252 34.40 11.00 -38.29
CA SER A 252 33.64 10.98 -37.04
C SER A 252 34.54 10.57 -35.87
N LYS A 253 34.14 10.96 -34.65
CA LYS A 253 34.74 10.49 -33.39
C LYS A 253 33.88 9.39 -32.81
N ARG A 254 34.54 8.37 -32.26
CA ARG A 254 33.91 7.21 -31.63
C ARG A 254 34.07 7.24 -30.11
N SER A 255 33.02 6.84 -29.40
CA SER A 255 33.07 6.53 -27.97
C SER A 255 32.40 5.19 -27.69
N ASP A 256 33.02 4.36 -26.85
CA ASP A 256 32.53 3.03 -26.50
C ASP A 256 31.93 2.97 -25.08
N PHE A 257 31.31 1.83 -24.75
CA PHE A 257 30.87 1.52 -23.39
C PHE A 257 31.95 0.69 -22.67
N SER A 258 32.40 1.16 -21.51
CA SER A 258 33.43 0.50 -20.69
C SER A 258 32.99 -0.88 -20.18
N ASP A 259 31.68 -1.11 -20.06
CA ASP A 259 31.07 -2.34 -19.58
C ASP A 259 30.51 -3.24 -20.70
N LYS A 260 30.77 -2.90 -21.97
CA LYS A 260 30.21 -3.60 -23.15
C LYS A 260 28.67 -3.61 -23.16
N GLN A 261 28.03 -2.47 -22.83
CA GLN A 261 26.59 -2.22 -22.89
C GLN A 261 25.72 -2.99 -21.88
N VAL A 262 26.30 -3.55 -20.82
CA VAL A 262 25.51 -4.30 -19.83
C VAL A 262 24.50 -3.38 -19.13
N ALA A 263 24.95 -2.25 -18.60
CA ALA A 263 24.11 -1.26 -17.93
C ALA A 263 23.09 -0.62 -18.89
N HIS A 264 23.54 -0.27 -20.11
CA HIS A 264 22.68 0.26 -21.16
C HIS A 264 21.52 -0.70 -21.49
N SER A 265 21.82 -1.98 -21.72
CA SER A 265 20.83 -2.99 -22.07
C SER A 265 19.85 -3.25 -20.92
N GLN A 266 20.37 -3.39 -19.70
CA GLN A 266 19.53 -3.56 -18.49
C GLN A 266 18.63 -2.35 -18.22
N PHE A 267 19.09 -1.14 -18.56
CA PHE A 267 18.32 0.08 -18.41
C PHE A 267 17.18 0.15 -19.42
N TRP A 268 17.49 0.05 -20.71
CA TRP A 268 16.50 0.23 -21.79
C TRP A 268 15.51 -0.92 -21.93
N ASN A 269 15.81 -2.11 -21.40
CA ASN A 269 14.84 -3.20 -21.29
C ASN A 269 13.63 -2.85 -20.39
N LYS A 270 13.69 -1.76 -19.61
CA LYS A 270 12.61 -1.29 -18.75
C LYS A 270 11.63 -0.33 -19.46
N TYR A 271 11.97 0.22 -20.63
CA TYR A 271 11.26 1.34 -21.26
C TYR A 271 10.93 1.10 -22.73
N ASP A 272 9.84 1.70 -23.20
CA ASP A 272 9.36 1.57 -24.59
C ASP A 272 10.02 2.67 -25.42
N ARG A 273 11.09 2.30 -26.11
CA ARG A 273 11.86 3.20 -26.98
C ARG A 273 11.88 2.69 -28.42
N PRO A 274 11.82 3.60 -29.41
CA PRO A 274 11.63 5.05 -29.25
C PRO A 274 10.22 5.41 -28.74
N PRO A 275 10.02 6.59 -28.11
CA PRO A 275 8.69 7.12 -27.79
C PRO A 275 7.84 7.26 -29.06
N LYS A 276 6.54 7.54 -28.93
CA LYS A 276 5.71 7.85 -30.11
C LYS A 276 6.32 8.99 -30.93
N GLU A 277 6.24 8.89 -32.25
CA GLU A 277 6.85 9.84 -33.18
C GLU A 277 6.36 11.29 -32.96
N GLU A 278 5.09 11.46 -32.58
CA GLU A 278 4.49 12.76 -32.22
C GLU A 278 5.20 13.48 -31.04
N TYR A 279 5.98 12.77 -30.23
CA TYR A 279 6.73 13.35 -29.11
C TYR A 279 8.19 13.69 -29.49
N TRP A 280 8.68 13.26 -30.64
CA TRP A 280 10.11 13.34 -30.96
C TRP A 280 10.60 14.77 -31.11
N ASP A 281 9.87 15.60 -31.86
CA ASP A 281 10.25 17.00 -32.05
C ASP A 281 10.16 17.77 -30.73
N TYR A 282 9.11 17.56 -29.94
CA TYR A 282 8.98 18.13 -28.60
C TYR A 282 10.18 17.78 -27.70
N ILE A 283 10.53 16.50 -27.57
CA ILE A 283 11.63 16.06 -26.69
C ILE A 283 12.98 16.61 -27.18
N VAL A 284 13.21 16.68 -28.50
CA VAL A 284 14.45 17.22 -29.07
C VAL A 284 14.54 18.74 -28.93
N GLU A 285 13.44 19.46 -29.13
CA GLU A 285 13.38 20.91 -28.91
C GLU A 285 13.60 21.27 -27.44
N ARG A 286 13.21 20.38 -26.52
CA ARG A 286 13.46 20.48 -25.07
C ARG A 286 14.81 19.91 -24.63
N ARG A 287 15.81 19.84 -25.54
CA ARG A 287 17.21 19.48 -25.21
C ARG A 287 17.77 20.30 -24.04
N ASP A 288 17.32 21.55 -23.88
CA ASP A 288 17.69 22.43 -22.77
C ASP A 288 17.35 21.85 -21.40
N LEU A 289 16.36 20.95 -21.32
CA LEU A 289 15.97 20.29 -20.08
C LEU A 289 16.89 19.14 -19.67
N LEU A 290 17.65 18.56 -20.60
CA LEU A 290 18.49 17.37 -20.38
C LEU A 290 19.85 17.75 -19.78
N VAL A 291 19.83 18.40 -18.62
CA VAL A 291 21.01 18.75 -17.83
C VAL A 291 20.88 18.06 -16.46
N PRO A 292 21.96 17.51 -15.88
CA PRO A 292 21.87 16.90 -14.55
C PRO A 292 21.30 17.90 -13.55
N GLN A 293 20.16 17.56 -12.94
CA GLN A 293 19.72 18.27 -11.75
C GLN A 293 20.69 17.86 -10.64
N ASP A 294 21.44 18.80 -10.08
CA ASP A 294 22.26 18.56 -8.89
C ASP A 294 21.34 18.20 -7.71
N VAL A 295 21.01 16.92 -7.57
CA VAL A 295 20.30 16.38 -6.41
C VAL A 295 21.33 16.13 -5.32
N ARG A 296 21.71 17.20 -4.62
CA ARG A 296 22.33 17.05 -3.29
C ARG A 296 21.20 16.83 -2.28
N GLU A 297 21.11 15.60 -1.80
CA GLU A 297 20.32 15.22 -0.63
C GLU A 297 20.86 15.94 0.61
N ARG A 298 20.38 17.16 0.87
CA ARG A 298 20.56 17.82 2.16
C ARG A 298 19.34 17.51 3.03
N LYS A 299 19.60 16.77 4.10
CA LYS A 299 18.65 16.44 5.16
C LYS A 299 18.17 17.74 5.83
N GLY A 300 16.86 18.01 5.84
CA GLY A 300 16.32 19.14 6.60
C GLY A 300 14.83 19.47 6.40
N SER A 301 14.27 19.33 5.21
CA SER A 301 12.86 19.64 4.92
C SER A 301 12.01 18.38 4.72
N PHE A 302 10.69 18.48 4.93
CA PHE A 302 9.71 17.41 4.69
C PHE A 302 9.78 16.98 3.21
N PHE A 303 10.56 15.94 2.94
CA PHE A 303 10.85 15.47 1.59
C PHE A 303 9.74 14.56 1.10
N THR A 304 9.19 14.83 -0.09
CA THR A 304 8.32 13.87 -0.80
C THR A 304 9.21 12.92 -1.58
N PRO A 305 9.22 11.61 -1.27
CA PRO A 305 10.00 10.62 -2.00
C PRO A 305 9.69 10.64 -3.50
N GLN A 306 10.73 10.58 -4.33
CA GLN A 306 10.61 10.68 -5.79
C GLN A 306 9.63 9.66 -6.38
N ILE A 307 9.63 8.43 -5.85
CA ILE A 307 8.66 7.37 -6.14
C ILE A 307 7.20 7.83 -6.08
N TRP A 308 6.83 8.61 -5.06
CA TRP A 308 5.46 9.12 -4.89
C TRP A 308 5.21 10.37 -5.74
N VAL A 309 6.23 11.18 -5.99
CA VAL A 309 6.17 12.30 -6.95
C VAL A 309 5.84 11.78 -8.35
N GLU A 310 6.60 10.80 -8.85
CA GLU A 310 6.38 10.17 -10.15
C GLU A 310 4.97 9.56 -10.26
N LEU A 311 4.52 8.84 -9.21
CA LEU A 311 3.19 8.24 -9.19
C LEU A 311 2.08 9.30 -9.17
N SER A 312 2.23 10.38 -8.41
CA SER A 312 1.22 11.45 -8.35
C SER A 312 1.10 12.25 -9.65
N GLN A 313 2.22 12.55 -10.31
CA GLN A 313 2.21 13.18 -11.65
C GLN A 313 1.58 12.28 -12.71
N LYS A 314 1.79 10.95 -12.61
CA LYS A 314 1.05 9.99 -13.44
C LYS A 314 -0.45 10.08 -13.19
N TYR A 315 -0.90 10.13 -11.92
CA TYR A 315 -2.32 10.27 -11.59
C TYR A 315 -2.92 11.59 -12.09
N LEU A 316 -2.15 12.68 -12.08
CA LEU A 316 -2.56 13.96 -12.67
C LEU A 316 -2.72 13.86 -14.20
N THR A 317 -1.76 13.25 -14.89
CA THR A 317 -1.83 12.98 -16.33
C THR A 317 -3.06 12.12 -16.68
N ASP A 318 -3.32 11.10 -15.88
CA ASP A 318 -4.48 10.21 -15.96
C ASP A 318 -5.84 10.91 -15.83
N VAL A 319 -5.89 12.10 -15.24
CA VAL A 319 -7.10 12.89 -14.99
C VAL A 319 -7.20 14.06 -15.96
N LEU A 320 -6.07 14.73 -16.26
CA LEU A 320 -6.02 15.98 -17.00
C LEU A 320 -5.58 15.81 -18.47
N GLY A 321 -5.09 14.63 -18.86
CA GLY A 321 -4.59 14.33 -20.21
C GLY A 321 -3.09 14.53 -20.36
N ASP A 322 -2.54 14.09 -21.50
CA ASP A 322 -1.08 14.09 -21.75
C ASP A 322 -0.47 15.50 -21.86
N ASP A 323 -1.23 16.49 -22.33
CA ASP A 323 -0.75 17.87 -22.53
C ASP A 323 -1.05 18.81 -21.35
N TRP A 324 -1.45 18.26 -20.19
CA TRP A 324 -1.92 19.07 -19.06
C TRP A 324 -0.90 20.10 -18.55
N GLN A 325 0.40 19.82 -18.65
CA GLN A 325 1.45 20.77 -18.21
C GLN A 325 1.53 22.02 -19.08
N ASP A 326 1.06 21.95 -20.33
CA ASP A 326 0.97 23.10 -21.23
C ASP A 326 -0.38 23.83 -21.08
N GLU A 327 -1.45 23.10 -20.77
CA GLU A 327 -2.79 23.65 -20.63
C GLU A 327 -3.13 24.25 -19.26
N TYR A 328 -2.45 23.79 -18.20
CA TYR A 328 -2.73 24.15 -16.81
C TYR A 328 -1.56 24.89 -16.15
N TYR A 329 -1.90 25.75 -15.19
CA TYR A 329 -0.98 26.40 -14.27
C TYR A 329 -0.78 25.52 -13.03
N ILE A 330 0.43 25.41 -12.51
CA ILE A 330 0.79 24.53 -11.40
C ILE A 330 1.36 25.39 -10.27
N TRP A 331 0.76 25.33 -9.09
CA TRP A 331 1.29 26.01 -7.91
C TRP A 331 1.45 25.04 -6.75
N ASP A 332 2.69 24.88 -6.29
CA ASP A 332 2.99 24.28 -5.00
C ASP A 332 3.17 25.39 -3.96
N CYS A 333 2.15 25.57 -3.11
CA CYS A 333 2.14 26.60 -2.09
C CYS A 333 2.85 26.20 -0.77
N ALA A 334 3.42 24.99 -0.72
CA ALA A 334 4.21 24.46 0.39
C ALA A 334 5.42 23.67 -0.14
N ALA A 335 6.14 24.28 -1.08
CA ALA A 335 7.10 23.58 -1.94
C ALA A 335 8.30 22.98 -1.22
N GLY A 336 8.64 23.49 -0.03
CA GLY A 336 9.91 23.20 0.62
C GLY A 336 11.05 23.45 -0.37
N THR A 337 11.93 22.47 -0.56
CA THR A 337 13.03 22.57 -1.55
C THR A 337 12.62 22.25 -3.00
N GLY A 338 11.32 22.09 -3.29
CA GLY A 338 10.79 21.92 -4.65
C GLY A 338 10.78 20.48 -5.17
N ASN A 339 10.89 19.47 -4.30
CA ASN A 339 10.98 18.06 -4.74
C ASN A 339 9.71 17.56 -5.44
N LEU A 340 8.54 18.07 -5.04
CA LEU A 340 7.26 17.71 -5.65
C LEU A 340 7.16 18.15 -7.12
N LEU A 341 7.86 19.24 -7.47
CA LEU A 341 7.89 19.83 -8.81
C LEU A 341 8.93 19.16 -9.73
N ALA A 342 9.76 18.26 -9.19
CA ALA A 342 10.76 17.55 -9.98
C ALA A 342 10.08 16.67 -11.05
N GLY A 343 10.59 16.72 -12.28
CA GLY A 343 10.03 15.98 -13.42
C GLY A 343 9.00 16.75 -14.25
N LEU A 344 8.46 17.86 -13.75
CA LEU A 344 7.59 18.73 -14.55
C LEU A 344 8.38 19.43 -15.67
N THR A 345 7.75 19.64 -16.82
CA THR A 345 8.40 19.93 -18.10
C THR A 345 8.16 21.35 -18.58
N ASN A 346 7.06 22.01 -18.20
CA ASN A 346 6.77 23.40 -18.61
C ASN A 346 7.01 24.41 -17.47
N LYS A 347 8.26 24.90 -17.33
CA LYS A 347 8.66 25.88 -16.30
C LYS A 347 7.87 27.19 -16.29
N TYR A 348 7.27 27.59 -17.41
CA TYR A 348 6.49 28.83 -17.52
C TYR A 348 5.13 28.72 -16.81
N ASN A 349 4.66 27.49 -16.57
CA ASN A 349 3.41 27.20 -15.88
C ASN A 349 3.63 26.73 -14.43
N ILE A 350 4.86 26.78 -13.90
CA ILE A 350 5.15 26.27 -12.55
C ILE A 350 5.47 27.44 -11.62
N TRP A 351 4.78 27.51 -10.48
CA TRP A 351 5.03 28.41 -9.36
C TRP A 351 5.34 27.61 -8.10
N ALA A 352 6.31 28.06 -7.33
CA ALA A 352 6.72 27.43 -6.08
C ALA A 352 6.81 28.48 -4.97
N SER A 353 6.13 28.22 -3.86
CA SER A 353 6.27 29.07 -2.68
C SER A 353 6.40 28.27 -1.39
N THR A 354 7.14 28.82 -0.43
CA THR A 354 7.36 28.20 0.87
C THR A 354 7.57 29.27 1.94
N LEU A 355 7.33 28.90 3.20
CA LEU A 355 7.51 29.78 4.35
C LEU A 355 9.00 30.08 4.61
N ASP A 356 9.87 29.07 4.46
CA ASP A 356 11.29 29.18 4.79
C ASP A 356 12.08 29.81 3.63
N LYS A 357 12.76 30.92 3.92
CA LYS A 357 13.62 31.59 2.95
C LYS A 357 14.81 30.71 2.51
N GLN A 358 15.30 29.82 3.38
CA GLN A 358 16.40 28.92 3.02
C GLN A 358 15.98 27.91 1.95
N ASP A 359 14.73 27.42 2.03
CA ASP A 359 14.17 26.53 1.02
C ASP A 359 14.05 27.24 -0.35
N VAL A 360 13.65 28.52 -0.35
CA VAL A 360 13.64 29.39 -1.54
C VAL A 360 15.04 29.51 -2.14
N GLU A 361 16.05 29.84 -1.32
CA GLU A 361 17.45 29.93 -1.75
C GLU A 361 17.97 28.59 -2.32
N VAL A 362 17.60 27.45 -1.72
CA VAL A 362 17.92 26.12 -2.26
C VAL A 362 17.27 25.90 -3.62
N MET A 363 16.02 26.31 -3.83
CA MET A 363 15.36 26.21 -5.13
C MET A 363 16.05 27.10 -6.18
N HIS A 364 16.44 28.33 -5.84
CA HIS A 364 17.23 29.19 -6.75
C HIS A 364 18.59 28.57 -7.09
N ASP A 365 19.28 27.97 -6.13
CA ASP A 365 20.53 27.27 -6.40
C ASP A 365 20.31 26.02 -7.27
N ARG A 366 19.20 25.30 -7.09
CA ARG A 366 18.81 24.20 -7.99
C ARG A 366 18.56 24.71 -9.41
N ILE A 367 17.92 25.87 -9.58
CA ILE A 367 17.71 26.52 -10.89
C ILE A 367 19.05 26.83 -11.56
N LYS A 368 19.99 27.46 -10.83
CA LYS A 368 21.35 27.72 -11.33
C LYS A 368 22.07 26.44 -11.77
N ASN A 369 21.73 25.31 -11.15
CA ASN A 369 22.27 23.99 -11.46
C ASN A 369 21.34 23.13 -12.35
N GLY A 370 20.41 23.75 -13.10
CA GLY A 370 19.65 23.06 -14.16
C GLY A 370 18.25 22.55 -13.80
N ALA A 371 17.71 22.90 -12.62
CA ALA A 371 16.30 22.60 -12.33
C ALA A 371 15.35 23.36 -13.26
N ASN A 372 14.29 22.70 -13.72
CA ASN A 372 13.33 23.23 -14.68
C ASN A 372 12.27 24.13 -14.00
N LEU A 373 12.72 25.20 -13.35
CA LEU A 373 11.89 26.22 -12.71
C LEU A 373 12.36 27.61 -13.16
N LEU A 374 11.48 28.60 -13.11
CA LEU A 374 11.85 30.00 -13.36
C LEU A 374 12.19 30.68 -12.03
N ASP A 375 13.28 31.46 -12.04
CA ASP A 375 13.74 32.20 -10.85
C ASP A 375 12.63 33.10 -10.30
N ASP A 376 11.97 33.87 -11.17
CA ASP A 376 10.86 34.77 -10.82
C ASP A 376 9.57 34.07 -10.34
N HIS A 377 9.49 32.74 -10.49
CA HIS A 377 8.34 31.93 -10.07
C HIS A 377 8.56 31.22 -8.73
N VAL A 378 9.76 31.37 -8.15
CA VAL A 378 10.13 30.83 -6.85
C VAL A 378 10.19 31.99 -5.85
N PHE A 379 9.37 31.94 -4.79
CA PHE A 379 9.27 33.06 -3.86
C PHE A 379 8.88 32.63 -2.43
N GLN A 380 9.27 33.44 -1.45
CA GLN A 380 8.85 33.24 -0.06
C GLN A 380 7.39 33.69 0.11
N PHE A 381 6.55 32.86 0.72
CA PHE A 381 5.16 33.19 1.02
C PHE A 381 4.62 32.38 2.20
N ASP A 382 4.12 33.05 3.23
CA ASP A 382 3.41 32.39 4.32
C ASP A 382 1.96 32.11 3.93
N PHE A 383 1.71 30.92 3.39
CA PHE A 383 0.37 30.53 2.93
C PHE A 383 -0.72 30.54 4.02
N LEU A 384 -0.39 30.59 5.31
CA LEU A 384 -1.42 30.64 6.36
C LEU A 384 -1.58 32.03 6.99
N ASN A 385 -0.69 32.98 6.69
CA ASN A 385 -0.72 34.32 7.29
C ASN A 385 -0.69 35.48 6.30
N ASP A 386 -0.03 35.33 5.15
CA ASP A 386 0.14 36.41 4.17
C ASP A 386 -1.09 36.62 3.29
N ASP A 387 -1.35 37.86 2.90
CA ASP A 387 -2.38 38.24 1.94
C ASP A 387 -1.96 37.89 0.50
N PHE A 388 -2.90 37.47 -0.36
CA PHE A 388 -2.60 37.12 -1.75
C PHE A 388 -2.12 38.29 -2.61
N GLY A 389 -2.32 39.54 -2.18
CA GLY A 389 -1.71 40.72 -2.80
C GLY A 389 -0.18 40.74 -2.73
N LYS A 390 0.45 39.90 -1.89
CA LYS A 390 1.91 39.71 -1.86
C LYS A 390 2.45 38.72 -2.89
N LEU A 391 1.59 37.98 -3.60
CA LEU A 391 2.03 37.05 -4.63
C LEU A 391 2.66 37.79 -5.82
N PRO A 392 3.52 37.15 -6.63
CA PRO A 392 3.99 37.73 -7.89
C PRO A 392 2.81 38.14 -8.79
N LYS A 393 2.93 39.28 -9.48
CA LYS A 393 1.85 39.82 -10.33
C LYS A 393 1.30 38.79 -11.34
N PRO A 394 2.13 37.99 -12.06
CA PRO A 394 1.61 36.98 -12.98
C PRO A 394 0.73 35.93 -12.29
N LEU A 395 1.08 35.51 -11.07
CA LEU A 395 0.28 34.56 -10.31
C LEU A 395 -1.02 35.20 -9.80
N GLN A 396 -0.98 36.48 -9.38
CA GLN A 396 -2.19 37.24 -9.05
C GLN A 396 -3.17 37.29 -10.22
N GLU A 397 -2.67 37.51 -11.44
CA GLU A 397 -3.51 37.52 -12.65
C GLU A 397 -4.17 36.16 -12.93
N ILE A 398 -3.52 35.06 -12.55
CA ILE A 398 -4.09 33.72 -12.67
C ILE A 398 -5.18 33.50 -11.62
N ILE A 399 -4.90 33.76 -10.34
CA ILE A 399 -5.84 33.46 -9.25
C ILE A 399 -7.06 34.40 -9.21
N ASN A 400 -6.91 35.63 -9.71
CA ASN A 400 -8.00 36.61 -9.73
C ASN A 400 -8.84 36.56 -11.01
N ASN A 401 -8.39 35.83 -12.04
CA ASN A 401 -9.16 35.61 -13.26
C ASN A 401 -9.89 34.26 -13.19
N PRO A 402 -11.24 34.22 -13.18
CA PRO A 402 -12.00 32.97 -13.05
C PRO A 402 -11.67 31.90 -14.10
N GLU A 403 -11.43 32.28 -15.36
CA GLU A 403 -11.15 31.31 -16.43
C GLU A 403 -9.72 30.75 -16.35
N LYS A 404 -8.75 31.59 -15.95
CA LYS A 404 -7.38 31.11 -15.68
C LYS A 404 -7.33 30.26 -14.41
N ARG A 405 -8.07 30.65 -13.36
CA ARG A 405 -8.14 29.93 -12.08
C ARG A 405 -8.72 28.53 -12.23
N LYS A 406 -9.70 28.32 -13.13
CA LYS A 406 -10.19 26.97 -13.50
C LYS A 406 -9.11 26.03 -14.01
N LYS A 407 -8.05 26.60 -14.58
CA LYS A 407 -6.88 25.88 -15.07
C LYS A 407 -5.72 25.86 -14.07
N LEU A 408 -5.94 26.28 -12.82
CA LEU A 408 -4.93 26.20 -11.76
C LEU A 408 -5.02 24.85 -11.04
N VAL A 409 -3.92 24.10 -11.09
CA VAL A 409 -3.64 22.91 -10.29
C VAL A 409 -2.80 23.33 -9.09
N VAL A 410 -3.39 23.31 -7.90
CA VAL A 410 -2.64 23.38 -6.65
C VAL A 410 -2.12 21.96 -6.36
N TYR A 411 -0.82 21.75 -6.51
CA TYR A 411 -0.16 20.46 -6.35
C TYR A 411 0.75 20.51 -5.11
N ILE A 412 0.31 19.91 -4.01
CA ILE A 412 0.87 20.22 -2.68
C ILE A 412 1.09 18.99 -1.80
N ASN A 413 2.14 19.06 -0.96
CA ASN A 413 2.35 18.18 0.18
C ASN A 413 2.48 19.03 1.47
N PRO A 414 1.36 19.50 2.05
CA PRO A 414 1.38 20.36 3.23
C PRO A 414 1.93 19.66 4.49
N PRO A 415 2.38 20.42 5.49
CA PRO A 415 2.92 19.87 6.73
C PRO A 415 1.91 19.06 7.56
N TYR A 416 2.37 17.95 8.16
CA TYR A 416 1.56 16.95 8.87
C TYR A 416 1.44 17.16 10.39
N ALA A 417 1.88 18.28 10.95
CA ALA A 417 1.89 18.48 12.40
C ALA A 417 0.47 18.66 12.98
N GLU A 418 0.13 17.86 14.00
CA GLU A 418 -1.09 17.97 14.82
C GLU A 418 -0.77 18.73 16.12
N ALA A 419 -1.61 19.71 16.48
CA ALA A 419 -1.59 20.28 17.81
C ALA A 419 -2.25 19.30 18.81
N SER A 420 -1.43 18.58 19.59
CA SER A 420 -1.71 17.59 20.67
C SER A 420 -1.66 16.11 20.24
N SER A 421 -1.07 15.12 20.95
CA SER A 421 -0.21 15.05 22.15
C SER A 421 0.19 13.57 22.38
N TYR A 422 1.43 13.27 22.82
CA TYR A 422 1.86 12.18 23.73
C TYR A 422 3.41 12.15 23.79
N GLY A 423 4.00 12.88 24.75
CA GLY A 423 5.45 12.97 24.98
C GLY A 423 5.83 14.36 25.51
N GLU A 424 6.74 14.43 26.46
CA GLU A 424 7.37 15.69 26.90
C GLU A 424 8.09 16.31 25.68
N GLU A 425 7.91 17.61 25.45
CA GLU A 425 8.24 18.36 24.22
C GLU A 425 7.23 18.30 23.05
N SER A 426 5.93 18.50 23.32
CA SER A 426 5.08 19.11 22.28
C SER A 426 5.39 20.60 22.24
N ILE A 427 5.77 21.19 21.09
CA ILE A 427 5.76 22.65 20.90
C ILE A 427 4.28 23.06 20.85
N PRO A 428 3.68 23.53 21.95
CA PRO A 428 2.28 23.88 21.97
C PRO A 428 2.21 25.26 21.34
N LEU A 429 1.66 25.44 20.12
CA LEU A 429 1.10 26.70 19.57
C LEU A 429 1.15 26.81 18.03
N VAL A 430 1.95 26.01 17.32
CA VAL A 430 2.20 26.23 15.86
C VAL A 430 0.91 26.28 15.03
N ALA A 431 -0.03 25.35 15.24
CA ALA A 431 -1.29 25.34 14.48
C ALA A 431 -2.33 26.37 14.99
N LYS A 432 -2.24 26.86 16.21
CA LYS A 432 -3.26 27.75 16.80
C LYS A 432 -2.96 29.24 16.61
N GLY A 433 -1.76 29.59 16.15
CA GLY A 433 -1.30 30.97 15.98
C GLY A 433 -1.40 31.53 14.57
N THR A 434 -2.15 30.89 13.65
CA THR A 434 -2.25 31.33 12.25
C THR A 434 -3.50 32.19 12.01
N ASN A 435 -3.43 33.10 11.03
CA ASN A 435 -4.57 33.91 10.61
C ASN A 435 -5.73 33.05 10.11
N ILE A 436 -5.45 31.95 9.40
CA ILE A 436 -6.46 31.01 8.92
C ILE A 436 -7.17 30.29 10.07
N PHE A 437 -6.44 29.88 11.13
CA PHE A 437 -7.05 29.31 12.32
C PHE A 437 -8.04 30.29 12.94
N ASP A 438 -7.61 31.51 13.22
CA ASP A 438 -8.45 32.51 13.88
C ASP A 438 -9.66 32.93 13.05
N LYS A 439 -9.48 33.10 11.73
CA LYS A 439 -10.53 33.49 10.79
C LYS A 439 -11.62 32.42 10.65
N TYR A 440 -11.25 31.13 10.61
CA TYR A 440 -12.20 30.08 10.22
C TYR A 440 -12.60 29.10 11.33
N LYS A 441 -11.92 29.04 12.49
CA LYS A 441 -12.19 28.06 13.58
C LYS A 441 -13.66 27.91 13.96
N ASN A 442 -14.44 28.99 13.97
CA ASN A 442 -15.86 28.94 14.31
C ASN A 442 -16.71 28.33 13.18
N SER A 443 -16.33 28.57 11.93
CA SER A 443 -17.08 28.12 10.75
C SER A 443 -16.84 26.66 10.39
N VAL A 444 -15.61 26.14 10.60
CA VAL A 444 -15.23 24.76 10.23
C VAL A 444 -14.98 23.85 11.43
N GLY A 445 -15.04 24.39 12.65
CA GLY A 445 -14.71 23.68 13.89
C GLY A 445 -13.22 23.73 14.20
N ALA A 446 -12.86 24.29 15.35
CA ALA A 446 -11.48 24.46 15.82
C ALA A 446 -10.69 23.14 15.87
N GLU A 447 -11.38 22.02 16.13
CA GLU A 447 -10.76 20.70 16.22
C GLU A 447 -10.16 20.22 14.89
N SER A 448 -10.79 20.56 13.76
CA SER A 448 -10.26 20.25 12.42
C SER A 448 -8.99 21.06 12.12
N LEU A 449 -8.95 22.31 12.58
CA LEU A 449 -7.83 23.23 12.33
C LEU A 449 -6.63 23.00 13.26
N ASN A 450 -6.73 22.08 14.22
CA ASN A 450 -5.54 21.61 14.95
C ASN A 450 -4.56 20.86 14.03
N GLU A 451 -5.01 20.44 12.84
CA GLU A 451 -4.19 19.86 11.78
C GLU A 451 -3.77 20.95 10.78
N LEU A 452 -2.46 21.15 10.57
CA LEU A 452 -2.00 22.22 9.67
C LEU A 452 -2.47 22.04 8.23
N PHE A 453 -2.43 20.82 7.68
CA PHE A 453 -2.91 20.57 6.31
C PHE A 453 -4.38 20.98 6.12
N ALA A 454 -5.20 20.89 7.17
CA ALA A 454 -6.60 21.30 7.11
C ALA A 454 -6.75 22.82 6.94
N GLN A 455 -5.83 23.61 7.50
CA GLN A 455 -5.83 25.06 7.32
C GLN A 455 -5.51 25.44 5.88
N PHE A 456 -4.53 24.77 5.24
CA PHE A 456 -4.25 24.93 3.82
C PHE A 456 -5.52 24.66 2.99
N LEU A 457 -6.18 23.52 3.23
CA LEU A 457 -7.43 23.18 2.56
C LEU A 457 -8.52 24.23 2.76
N VAL A 458 -8.74 24.70 3.99
CA VAL A 458 -9.76 25.72 4.27
C VAL A 458 -9.49 27.01 3.51
N ARG A 459 -8.23 27.47 3.47
CA ARG A 459 -7.86 28.66 2.71
C ARG A 459 -8.14 28.48 1.22
N LEU A 460 -7.73 27.35 0.64
CA LEU A 460 -8.00 27.03 -0.76
C LEU A 460 -9.51 27.03 -1.05
N ILE A 461 -10.31 26.34 -0.24
CA ILE A 461 -11.78 26.26 -0.42
C ILE A 461 -12.45 27.64 -0.32
N LYS A 462 -12.01 28.47 0.63
CA LYS A 462 -12.69 29.74 0.95
C LYS A 462 -12.20 30.93 0.13
N GLU A 463 -10.96 30.89 -0.34
CA GLU A 463 -10.31 32.03 -0.99
C GLU A 463 -9.90 31.74 -2.44
N LEU A 464 -9.86 30.46 -2.88
CA LEU A 464 -9.52 30.04 -4.24
C LEU A 464 -10.51 28.96 -4.76
N PRO A 465 -11.77 29.33 -5.04
CA PRO A 465 -12.74 28.39 -5.60
C PRO A 465 -12.39 28.00 -7.05
N ASP A 466 -13.04 26.97 -7.58
CA ASP A 466 -12.90 26.54 -8.99
C ASP A 466 -11.52 26.02 -9.39
N ILE A 467 -10.66 25.60 -8.44
CA ILE A 467 -9.35 25.02 -8.76
C ILE A 467 -9.38 23.49 -8.86
N ILE A 468 -8.30 22.93 -9.41
CA ILE A 468 -7.96 21.52 -9.26
C ILE A 468 -6.93 21.39 -8.15
N LEU A 469 -7.10 20.43 -7.26
CA LEU A 469 -6.23 20.18 -6.11
C LEU A 469 -5.68 18.76 -6.20
N GLY A 470 -4.38 18.61 -6.37
CA GLY A 470 -3.65 17.37 -6.13
C GLY A 470 -2.93 17.45 -4.78
N ILE A 471 -3.38 16.71 -3.77
CA ILE A 471 -2.86 16.85 -2.40
C ILE A 471 -2.37 15.53 -1.82
N PHE A 472 -1.14 15.55 -1.28
CA PHE A 472 -0.68 14.57 -0.29
C PHE A 472 -1.16 14.97 1.11
N SER A 473 -1.89 14.08 1.79
CA SER A 473 -2.37 14.34 3.16
C SER A 473 -2.81 13.04 3.84
N THR A 474 -3.09 13.11 5.14
CA THR A 474 -3.85 12.01 5.78
C THR A 474 -5.32 12.09 5.35
N PRO A 475 -6.03 10.95 5.16
CA PRO A 475 -7.45 10.96 4.77
C PRO A 475 -8.40 11.35 5.94
N LYS A 476 -7.88 11.91 7.03
CA LYS A 476 -8.65 12.28 8.23
C LYS A 476 -9.80 13.24 7.90
N TYR A 477 -9.62 14.16 6.94
CA TYR A 477 -10.67 15.13 6.59
C TYR A 477 -11.92 14.49 5.97
N ILE A 478 -11.80 13.28 5.44
CA ILE A 478 -12.94 12.51 4.92
C ILE A 478 -13.51 11.55 5.98
N THR A 479 -12.68 10.89 6.80
CA THR A 479 -13.19 9.86 7.74
C THR A 479 -13.42 10.31 9.19
N SER A 480 -12.69 11.32 9.67
CA SER A 480 -12.68 11.70 11.09
C SER A 480 -13.94 12.48 11.51
N ASP A 481 -14.39 12.26 12.73
CA ASP A 481 -15.48 13.00 13.39
C ASP A 481 -15.11 14.48 13.63
N LYS A 482 -13.85 14.77 13.95
CA LYS A 482 -13.32 16.15 14.09
C LYS A 482 -13.56 17.03 12.86
N PHE A 483 -13.78 16.42 11.68
CA PHE A 483 -13.96 17.11 10.40
C PHE A 483 -15.41 17.17 9.91
N ILE A 484 -16.42 16.82 10.74
CA ILE A 484 -17.84 16.88 10.34
C ILE A 484 -18.22 18.30 9.87
N LYS A 485 -17.86 19.35 10.62
CA LYS A 485 -18.16 20.73 10.24
C LYS A 485 -17.35 21.19 9.01
N PHE A 486 -16.08 20.79 8.92
CA PHE A 486 -15.23 21.04 7.74
C PHE A 486 -15.86 20.46 6.47
N ARG A 487 -16.37 19.23 6.50
CA ARG A 487 -16.96 18.58 5.32
C ARG A 487 -18.19 19.28 4.76
N ASN A 488 -18.89 20.08 5.56
CA ASN A 488 -20.01 20.88 5.07
C ASN A 488 -19.59 21.98 4.08
N ILE A 489 -18.33 22.43 4.16
CA ILE A 489 -17.78 23.42 3.22
C ILE A 489 -16.90 22.77 2.14
N PHE A 490 -16.48 21.53 2.32
CA PHE A 490 -15.65 20.79 1.36
C PHE A 490 -16.53 20.22 0.25
N LEU A 491 -16.90 21.11 -0.69
CA LEU A 491 -17.69 20.78 -1.87
C LEU A 491 -16.75 20.62 -3.07
N ALA A 492 -16.40 19.36 -3.34
CA ALA A 492 -15.41 19.00 -4.33
C ALA A 492 -15.74 17.66 -4.98
N LYS A 493 -15.49 17.57 -6.29
CA LYS A 493 -15.58 16.34 -7.06
C LYS A 493 -14.28 15.55 -6.92
N PHE A 494 -14.38 14.29 -6.51
CA PHE A 494 -13.24 13.37 -6.49
C PHE A 494 -12.98 12.81 -7.89
N HIS A 495 -11.72 12.79 -8.33
CA HIS A 495 -11.32 12.20 -9.61
C HIS A 495 -10.62 10.85 -9.44
N LYS A 496 -9.39 10.86 -8.93
CA LYS A 496 -8.57 9.67 -8.69
C LYS A 496 -7.64 9.86 -7.50
N GLY A 497 -7.07 8.77 -6.98
CA GLY A 497 -6.03 8.84 -5.96
C GLY A 497 -5.53 7.48 -5.49
N PHE A 498 -4.47 7.50 -4.70
CA PHE A 498 -3.85 6.31 -4.11
C PHE A 498 -3.46 6.56 -2.65
N ILE A 499 -3.23 5.48 -1.91
CA ILE A 499 -2.60 5.51 -0.58
C ILE A 499 -1.27 4.77 -0.59
N CYS A 500 -0.35 5.24 0.26
CA CYS A 500 0.97 4.67 0.49
C CYS A 500 1.33 4.71 1.99
N PRO A 501 2.31 3.90 2.44
CA PRO A 501 2.70 3.84 3.85
C PRO A 501 3.41 5.12 4.29
N SER A 502 3.02 5.65 5.46
CA SER A 502 3.60 6.87 6.00
C SER A 502 5.09 6.80 6.29
N ASP A 503 5.61 5.62 6.64
CA ASP A 503 7.01 5.37 6.97
C ASP A 503 7.96 5.36 5.75
N THR A 504 7.43 5.59 4.55
CA THR A 504 8.22 5.86 3.33
C THR A 504 8.58 7.33 3.17
N PHE A 505 7.93 8.24 3.91
CA PHE A 505 8.26 9.67 3.89
C PHE A 505 9.31 9.98 4.95
N ASP A 506 10.31 10.79 4.57
CA ASP A 506 11.38 11.17 5.47
C ASP A 506 10.83 11.88 6.72
N ASN A 507 11.36 11.50 7.89
CA ASN A 507 10.98 12.03 9.21
C ASN A 507 9.54 11.74 9.65
N VAL A 508 8.77 10.93 8.92
CA VAL A 508 7.44 10.50 9.35
C VAL A 508 7.54 9.19 10.14
N LYS A 509 7.37 9.29 11.47
CA LYS A 509 7.32 8.12 12.36
C LYS A 509 5.88 7.63 12.52
N GLY A 510 5.60 6.41 12.07
CA GLY A 510 4.31 5.74 12.32
C GLY A 510 3.87 4.85 11.17
N LYS A 511 2.81 4.06 11.42
CA LYS A 511 2.20 3.17 10.44
C LYS A 511 0.77 3.62 10.15
N PHE A 512 0.60 4.53 9.20
CA PHE A 512 -0.70 5.03 8.75
C PHE A 512 -0.67 5.34 7.25
N PRO A 513 -1.82 5.53 6.58
CA PRO A 513 -1.83 5.81 5.16
C PRO A 513 -1.64 7.31 4.94
N ILE A 514 -0.72 7.66 4.04
CA ILE A 514 -0.70 8.96 3.36
C ILE A 514 -1.41 8.76 2.02
N SER A 515 -2.34 9.66 1.70
CA SER A 515 -3.11 9.64 0.45
C SER A 515 -2.66 10.76 -0.48
N PHE A 516 -2.49 10.46 -1.76
CA PHE A 516 -2.53 11.45 -2.83
C PHE A 516 -3.91 11.44 -3.48
N LEU A 517 -4.63 12.55 -3.42
CA LEU A 517 -6.01 12.65 -3.88
C LEU A 517 -6.15 13.85 -4.83
N ILE A 518 -6.86 13.65 -5.94
CA ILE A 518 -7.17 14.69 -6.93
C ILE A 518 -8.63 15.10 -6.77
N TRP A 519 -8.83 16.39 -6.53
CA TRP A 519 -10.11 17.04 -6.32
C TRP A 519 -10.31 18.18 -7.30
N GLU A 520 -11.56 18.43 -7.68
CA GLU A 520 -11.97 19.63 -8.40
C GLU A 520 -12.97 20.38 -7.52
N PHE A 521 -12.66 21.62 -7.16
CA PHE A 521 -13.52 22.44 -6.30
C PHE A 521 -14.62 23.04 -7.15
N ASP A 522 -15.82 22.46 -7.10
CA ASP A 522 -16.97 22.88 -7.91
C ASP A 522 -18.05 23.63 -7.11
N GLY A 523 -17.87 23.74 -5.79
CA GLY A 523 -18.82 24.38 -4.89
C GLY A 523 -20.16 23.65 -4.77
N LYS A 524 -20.28 22.42 -5.29
CA LYS A 524 -21.57 21.70 -5.43
C LYS A 524 -21.50 20.24 -5.01
N SER A 525 -20.41 19.53 -5.31
CA SER A 525 -20.30 18.08 -5.09
C SER A 525 -20.00 17.76 -3.64
N GLN A 526 -20.94 17.07 -2.95
CA GLN A 526 -20.66 16.51 -1.64
C GLN A 526 -19.94 15.16 -1.75
N VAL A 527 -18.84 15.04 -1.01
CA VAL A 527 -18.13 13.78 -0.87
C VAL A 527 -18.95 12.84 0.01
N THR A 528 -19.16 11.60 -0.43
CA THR A 528 -19.81 10.56 0.38
C THR A 528 -18.92 9.33 0.50
N LYS A 529 -18.24 8.96 -0.57
CA LYS A 529 -17.29 7.86 -0.63
C LYS A 529 -16.23 8.15 -1.69
N ILE A 530 -14.99 7.77 -1.38
CA ILE A 530 -13.91 7.67 -2.36
C ILE A 530 -13.30 6.27 -2.33
N ALA A 531 -12.67 5.88 -3.43
CA ALA A 531 -11.92 4.65 -3.55
C ALA A 531 -10.52 4.98 -4.08
N THR A 532 -9.49 4.43 -3.43
CA THR A 532 -8.10 4.70 -3.77
C THR A 532 -7.36 3.40 -4.01
N ASP A 533 -6.39 3.43 -4.90
CA ASP A 533 -5.46 2.32 -5.07
C ASP A 533 -4.49 2.22 -3.89
N ILE A 534 -3.91 1.05 -3.67
CA ILE A 534 -3.03 0.77 -2.53
C ILE A 534 -1.64 0.42 -3.07
N PHE A 535 -0.66 1.25 -2.74
CA PHE A 535 0.72 1.08 -3.15
C PHE A 535 1.64 0.88 -1.94
N GLU A 536 2.72 0.16 -2.14
CA GLU A 536 3.89 0.08 -1.25
C GLU A 536 5.17 0.33 -2.05
N GLU A 537 6.27 0.55 -1.34
CA GLU A 537 7.59 0.71 -1.92
C GLU A 537 8.35 -0.63 -1.95
N ASP A 538 8.92 -0.98 -3.11
CA ASP A 538 9.90 -2.07 -3.25
C ASP A 538 11.10 -1.56 -4.05
N LYS A 539 12.28 -1.54 -3.42
CA LYS A 539 13.57 -1.17 -4.06
C LYS A 539 13.44 0.05 -5.00
N ASP A 540 12.88 1.13 -4.47
CA ASP A 540 12.68 2.42 -5.15
C ASP A 540 11.56 2.46 -6.20
N ARG A 541 10.59 1.54 -6.16
CA ARG A 541 9.42 1.52 -7.06
C ARG A 541 8.10 1.41 -6.32
N ALA A 542 7.10 2.13 -6.84
CA ALA A 542 5.73 2.07 -6.36
C ALA A 542 5.08 0.80 -6.92
N ILE A 543 4.79 -0.16 -6.04
CA ILE A 543 4.11 -1.39 -6.39
C ILE A 543 2.68 -1.34 -5.88
N ARG A 544 1.72 -1.54 -6.78
CA ARG A 544 0.33 -1.73 -6.38
C ARG A 544 0.20 -3.11 -5.73
N ILE A 545 -0.08 -3.15 -4.43
CA ILE A 545 -0.09 -4.39 -3.65
C ILE A 545 -1.46 -5.06 -3.54
N SER A 546 -2.52 -4.37 -3.97
CA SER A 546 -3.89 -4.87 -3.88
C SER A 546 -4.74 -4.48 -5.08
N LYS A 547 -5.53 -5.45 -5.56
CA LYS A 547 -6.62 -5.23 -6.53
C LYS A 547 -7.84 -4.57 -5.90
N LYS A 548 -8.05 -4.79 -4.60
CA LYS A 548 -9.11 -4.11 -3.84
C LYS A 548 -8.66 -2.68 -3.56
N GLN A 549 -9.47 -1.72 -3.95
CA GLN A 549 -9.29 -0.33 -3.58
C GLN A 549 -9.62 -0.14 -2.10
N LYS A 550 -8.86 0.73 -1.44
CA LYS A 550 -9.23 1.21 -0.12
C LYS A 550 -10.38 2.20 -0.30
N SER A 551 -11.54 1.86 0.26
CA SER A 551 -12.66 2.79 0.32
C SER A 551 -12.58 3.63 1.59
N PHE A 552 -12.71 4.94 1.44
CA PHE A 552 -12.99 5.86 2.54
C PHE A 552 -14.41 6.36 2.37
N SER A 553 -15.26 6.18 3.38
CA SER A 553 -16.67 6.58 3.32
C SER A 553 -16.99 7.51 4.47
N ILE A 554 -17.67 8.60 4.16
CA ILE A 554 -18.29 9.45 5.17
C ILE A 554 -19.47 8.69 5.73
N THR A 555 -19.52 8.60 7.05
CA THR A 555 -20.60 7.92 7.76
C THR A 555 -21.19 8.88 8.78
N ASN A 556 -22.50 9.04 8.70
CA ASN A 556 -23.29 9.73 9.73
C ASN A 556 -23.75 8.75 10.82
N LYS A 557 -23.35 7.47 10.73
CA LYS A 557 -23.62 6.50 11.80
C LYS A 557 -22.79 6.89 13.03
N LYS A 558 -23.41 6.72 14.19
CA LYS A 558 -22.73 6.82 15.47
C LYS A 558 -21.54 5.85 15.52
N THR A 559 -20.49 6.29 16.19
CA THR A 559 -19.26 5.53 16.37
C THR A 559 -19.43 4.45 17.44
N ILE A 560 -18.49 3.51 17.53
CA ILE A 560 -18.45 2.54 18.62
C ILE A 560 -18.24 3.22 19.98
N ALA A 561 -17.59 4.40 20.00
CA ALA A 561 -17.38 5.18 21.22
C ALA A 561 -18.71 5.72 21.77
N GLU A 562 -19.59 6.21 20.89
CA GLU A 562 -20.95 6.62 21.25
C GLU A 562 -21.80 5.42 21.68
N TRP A 563 -21.71 4.28 20.98
CA TRP A 563 -22.39 3.04 21.40
C TRP A 563 -21.96 2.60 22.80
N ARG A 564 -20.65 2.57 23.08
CA ARG A 564 -20.13 2.26 24.42
C ARG A 564 -20.67 3.21 25.49
N SER A 565 -20.77 4.51 25.18
CA SER A 565 -21.19 5.53 26.16
C SER A 565 -22.62 5.32 26.67
N SER A 566 -23.50 4.66 25.90
CA SER A 566 -24.86 4.34 26.38
C SER A 566 -24.90 3.27 27.47
N PHE A 567 -23.77 2.61 27.75
CA PHE A 567 -23.64 1.59 28.80
C PHE A 567 -22.78 2.05 29.98
N TYR A 568 -22.52 3.36 30.08
CA TYR A 568 -21.87 3.91 31.24
C TYR A 568 -22.77 3.82 32.46
N ILE A 569 -22.16 3.42 33.56
CA ILE A 569 -22.82 3.18 34.83
C ILE A 569 -22.22 4.06 35.90
N TYR A 570 -23.05 4.41 36.88
CA TYR A 570 -22.58 4.81 38.18
C TYR A 570 -22.56 3.57 39.07
N SER A 571 -21.38 3.18 39.54
CA SER A 571 -21.21 2.04 40.44
C SER A 571 -20.17 2.38 41.49
N ASP A 572 -20.51 2.17 42.76
CA ASP A 572 -19.62 2.38 43.90
C ASP A 572 -18.63 1.22 44.06
N ASN A 573 -18.97 0.03 43.55
CA ASN A 573 -18.13 -1.18 43.61
C ASN A 573 -17.94 -1.81 42.21
N PRO A 574 -17.18 -1.19 41.31
CA PRO A 574 -16.90 -1.76 40.00
C PRO A 574 -16.00 -3.00 40.12
N ILE A 575 -16.23 -4.00 39.26
CA ILE A 575 -15.38 -5.20 39.18
C ILE A 575 -14.07 -4.96 38.40
N GLY A 576 -13.95 -3.78 37.79
CA GLY A 576 -12.81 -3.34 37.01
C GLY A 576 -13.13 -2.07 36.22
N TYR A 577 -12.16 -1.63 35.44
CA TYR A 577 -12.24 -0.45 34.59
C TYR A 577 -11.74 -0.78 33.20
N MET A 578 -12.27 -0.09 32.19
CA MET A 578 -11.75 -0.10 30.83
C MET A 578 -11.11 1.26 30.52
N ILE A 579 -9.88 1.24 30.01
CA ILE A 579 -9.27 2.43 29.42
C ILE A 579 -9.87 2.63 28.03
N ILE A 580 -10.45 3.81 27.81
CA ILE A 580 -11.19 4.14 26.60
C ILE A 580 -10.45 5.13 25.72
N VAL A 581 -10.65 5.00 24.42
CA VAL A 581 -9.96 5.79 23.39
C VAL A 581 -10.91 6.19 22.25
N GLY A 582 -10.39 7.01 21.33
CA GLY A 582 -11.09 7.44 20.12
C GLY A 582 -11.54 6.26 19.24
N PRO A 583 -12.55 6.45 18.38
CA PRO A 583 -13.21 5.36 17.65
C PRO A 583 -12.38 4.75 16.51
N SER A 584 -11.23 5.33 16.16
CA SER A 584 -10.39 4.83 15.07
C SER A 584 -9.51 3.63 15.48
N MET A 585 -9.17 2.79 14.49
CA MET A 585 -8.25 1.65 14.64
C MET A 585 -6.86 2.08 15.12
N GLN A 586 -6.43 3.31 14.81
CA GLN A 586 -5.15 3.90 15.29
C GLN A 586 -4.99 3.82 16.81
N SER A 587 -6.09 3.84 17.57
CA SER A 587 -6.05 3.87 19.03
C SER A 587 -6.27 2.50 19.68
N ASN A 588 -6.50 1.42 18.91
CA ASN A 588 -6.92 0.12 19.45
C ASN A 588 -5.98 -0.41 20.54
N ASN A 589 -4.66 -0.30 20.34
CA ASN A 589 -3.65 -0.80 21.28
C ASN A 589 -3.67 -0.13 22.67
N ASN A 590 -4.41 0.98 22.82
CA ASN A 590 -4.54 1.71 24.08
C ASN A 590 -5.83 1.37 24.85
N THR A 591 -6.68 0.47 24.32
CA THR A 591 -7.89 -0.01 25.01
C THR A 591 -7.58 -1.30 25.76
N PHE A 592 -7.75 -1.30 27.09
CA PHE A 592 -7.50 -2.49 27.92
C PHE A 592 -8.31 -2.44 29.22
N PHE A 593 -8.52 -3.60 29.84
CA PHE A 593 -9.11 -3.70 31.18
C PHE A 593 -8.04 -3.61 32.27
N THR A 594 -8.39 -2.98 33.39
CA THR A 594 -7.53 -2.82 34.57
C THR A 594 -8.38 -2.61 35.81
N ASN A 595 -7.90 -3.00 36.98
CA ASN A 595 -8.48 -2.58 38.26
C ASN A 595 -7.74 -1.39 38.89
N LYS A 596 -6.67 -0.90 38.25
CA LYS A 596 -5.91 0.29 38.67
C LYS A 596 -5.63 1.21 37.48
N PRO A 597 -6.60 2.04 37.06
CA PRO A 597 -6.33 3.09 36.09
C PRO A 597 -5.31 4.08 36.67
N THR A 598 -4.43 4.63 35.83
CA THR A 598 -3.49 5.67 36.27
C THR A 598 -4.20 7.02 36.40
N ASP A 599 -3.69 7.89 37.28
CA ASP A 599 -4.25 9.24 37.46
C ASP A 599 -4.31 10.05 36.17
N SER A 600 -3.37 9.81 35.24
CA SER A 600 -3.37 10.47 33.93
C SER A 600 -4.61 10.13 33.12
N TYR A 601 -4.99 8.85 33.06
CA TYR A 601 -6.20 8.43 32.36
C TYR A 601 -7.47 8.96 33.04
N VAL A 602 -7.50 8.96 34.37
CA VAL A 602 -8.64 9.48 35.14
C VAL A 602 -8.83 10.98 34.89
N LYS A 603 -7.77 11.79 35.02
CA LYS A 603 -7.80 13.25 34.78
C LYS A 603 -8.22 13.60 33.35
N LYS A 604 -7.89 12.75 32.38
CA LYS A 604 -8.27 12.91 30.96
C LYS A 604 -9.68 12.37 30.64
N GLY A 605 -10.40 11.84 31.61
CA GLY A 605 -11.73 11.24 31.38
C GLY A 605 -11.71 9.97 30.53
N MET A 606 -10.59 9.24 30.51
CA MET A 606 -10.35 8.08 29.66
C MET A 606 -10.66 6.74 30.35
N VAL A 607 -11.56 6.72 31.34
CA VAL A 607 -11.85 5.54 32.16
C VAL A 607 -13.36 5.27 32.19
N ALA A 608 -13.76 4.04 31.87
CA ALA A 608 -15.13 3.55 32.04
C ALA A 608 -15.17 2.46 33.12
N LYS A 609 -16.19 2.49 34.00
CA LYS A 609 -16.41 1.47 35.04
C LYS A 609 -17.07 0.22 34.45
N ILE A 610 -16.67 -0.96 34.93
CA ILE A 610 -17.26 -2.25 34.57
C ILE A 610 -18.00 -2.82 35.79
N SER A 611 -19.21 -3.33 35.58
CA SER A 611 -19.98 -4.10 36.57
C SER A 611 -20.70 -5.26 35.88
N SER A 612 -21.48 -6.05 36.63
CA SER A 612 -22.34 -7.09 36.06
C SER A 612 -23.31 -6.58 35.00
N SER A 613 -23.76 -5.33 35.07
CA SER A 613 -24.80 -4.79 34.18
C SER A 613 -24.29 -4.34 32.82
N ASN A 614 -22.97 -4.21 32.63
CA ASN A 614 -22.37 -3.80 31.36
C ASN A 614 -21.18 -4.67 30.91
N LEU A 615 -20.91 -5.78 31.61
CA LEU A 615 -19.76 -6.64 31.35
C LEU A 615 -19.74 -7.18 29.91
N ILE A 616 -20.90 -7.58 29.38
CA ILE A 616 -21.01 -8.12 28.02
C ILE A 616 -20.68 -7.04 26.99
N GLU A 617 -21.24 -5.85 27.13
CA GLU A 617 -21.03 -4.74 26.19
C GLU A 617 -19.58 -4.26 26.21
N MET A 618 -18.96 -4.17 27.40
CA MET A 618 -17.54 -3.82 27.51
C MET A 618 -16.64 -4.92 26.94
N SER A 619 -17.04 -6.19 27.06
CA SER A 619 -16.30 -7.32 26.47
C SER A 619 -16.39 -7.32 24.94
N ILE A 620 -17.58 -7.06 24.37
CA ILE A 620 -17.75 -6.87 22.92
C ILE A 620 -16.87 -5.71 22.43
N TYR A 621 -16.87 -4.58 23.17
CA TYR A 621 -16.06 -3.42 22.82
C TYR A 621 -14.57 -3.75 22.75
N LEU A 622 -14.05 -4.48 23.75
CA LEU A 622 -12.66 -4.91 23.79
C LEU A 622 -12.36 -5.92 22.67
N ALA A 623 -13.17 -6.97 22.54
CA ALA A 623 -12.97 -8.03 21.56
C ALA A 623 -12.97 -7.50 20.12
N VAL A 624 -13.94 -6.64 19.75
CA VAL A 624 -14.01 -6.00 18.43
C VAL A 624 -12.76 -5.19 18.12
N ARG A 625 -12.17 -4.53 19.10
CA ARG A 625 -10.96 -3.72 18.91
C ARG A 625 -9.68 -4.54 18.82
N GLN A 626 -9.57 -5.62 19.58
CA GLN A 626 -8.34 -6.41 19.67
C GLN A 626 -8.29 -7.57 18.66
N THR A 627 -9.43 -7.99 18.11
CA THR A 627 -9.50 -9.07 17.12
C THR A 627 -8.86 -8.68 15.79
N ILE A 628 -9.09 -7.45 15.32
CA ILE A 628 -8.56 -6.98 14.04
C ILE A 628 -7.25 -6.24 14.28
N GLU A 629 -6.15 -6.79 13.76
CA GLU A 629 -4.84 -6.16 13.84
C GLU A 629 -4.80 -4.83 13.08
N THR A 630 -4.36 -3.78 13.75
CA THR A 630 -4.14 -2.48 13.12
C THR A 630 -2.87 -2.52 12.26
N ASN A 631 -3.02 -2.27 10.97
CA ASN A 631 -1.95 -2.06 10.01
C ASN A 631 -2.00 -0.65 9.43
N TRP A 632 -1.09 -0.30 8.53
CA TRP A 632 -1.02 1.05 7.96
C TRP A 632 -2.25 1.38 7.09
N ILE A 633 -2.91 0.39 6.49
CA ILE A 633 -4.07 0.56 5.60
C ILE A 633 -5.35 0.85 6.41
N ASN A 634 -5.61 0.06 7.46
CA ASN A 634 -6.82 0.18 8.27
C ASN A 634 -6.67 1.16 9.45
N ASN A 635 -5.49 1.75 9.67
CA ASN A 635 -5.20 2.67 10.78
C ASN A 635 -6.26 3.79 10.92
N LYS A 636 -6.79 4.30 9.80
CA LYS A 636 -7.77 5.39 9.75
C LYS A 636 -9.22 4.93 9.67
N ASP A 637 -9.48 3.63 9.77
CA ASP A 637 -10.85 3.11 9.82
C ASP A 637 -11.48 3.45 11.16
N VAL A 638 -12.76 3.79 11.10
CA VAL A 638 -13.56 4.19 12.26
C VAL A 638 -14.54 3.08 12.57
N LEU A 639 -14.49 2.56 13.80
CA LEU A 639 -15.44 1.56 14.29
C LEU A 639 -16.78 2.22 14.57
N LEU A 640 -17.86 1.61 14.08
CA LEU A 640 -19.22 2.13 14.14
C LEU A 640 -20.09 1.41 15.17
N THR A 641 -21.25 1.99 15.47
CA THR A 641 -22.29 1.32 16.25
C THR A 641 -22.81 0.08 15.51
N PRO A 642 -22.96 -1.06 16.19
CA PRO A 642 -23.41 -2.30 15.58
C PRO A 642 -24.89 -2.27 15.18
N THR A 643 -25.26 -3.16 14.26
CA THR A 643 -26.67 -3.40 13.94
C THR A 643 -27.42 -4.06 15.10
N LYS A 644 -28.76 -3.91 15.12
CA LYS A 644 -29.63 -4.56 16.13
C LYS A 644 -29.54 -6.10 16.12
N ALA A 645 -29.02 -6.70 15.05
CA ALA A 645 -28.85 -8.15 14.95
C ALA A 645 -27.85 -8.70 15.98
N LEU A 646 -26.90 -7.87 16.45
CA LEU A 646 -25.96 -8.21 17.51
C LEU A 646 -26.66 -8.74 18.76
N TYR A 647 -27.72 -8.06 19.21
CA TYR A 647 -28.40 -8.36 20.47
C TYR A 647 -29.16 -9.69 20.47
N LYS A 648 -29.27 -10.36 19.32
CA LYS A 648 -29.88 -11.69 19.19
C LYS A 648 -28.84 -12.80 19.06
N ASP A 649 -27.56 -12.49 18.85
CA ASP A 649 -26.48 -13.49 18.75
C ASP A 649 -25.77 -13.63 20.10
N PHE A 650 -26.39 -14.39 21.01
CA PHE A 650 -25.82 -14.63 22.35
C PHE A 650 -24.51 -15.41 22.31
N GLU A 651 -24.30 -16.27 21.31
CA GLU A 651 -23.02 -16.98 21.15
C GLU A 651 -21.89 -15.98 20.90
N PHE A 652 -22.07 -15.02 19.99
CA PHE A 652 -21.08 -13.96 19.74
C PHE A 652 -20.79 -13.11 20.98
N GLN A 653 -21.83 -12.73 21.72
CA GLN A 653 -21.69 -11.94 22.94
C GLN A 653 -20.86 -12.69 24.00
N ASN A 654 -21.17 -13.98 24.18
CA ASN A 654 -20.47 -14.84 25.14
C ASN A 654 -19.04 -15.16 24.69
N ASP A 655 -18.82 -15.38 23.38
CA ASP A 655 -17.48 -15.53 22.80
C ASP A 655 -16.63 -14.28 23.02
N CYS A 656 -17.19 -13.08 22.85
CA CYS A 656 -16.51 -11.82 23.18
C CYS A 656 -16.11 -11.72 24.66
N LEU A 657 -16.95 -12.21 25.58
CA LEU A 657 -16.62 -12.29 27.01
C LEU A 657 -15.42 -13.21 27.25
N VAL A 658 -15.40 -14.41 26.67
CA VAL A 658 -14.27 -15.34 26.81
C VAL A 658 -13.00 -14.72 26.24
N PHE A 659 -13.08 -14.10 25.07
CA PHE A 659 -11.96 -13.37 24.48
C PHE A 659 -11.43 -12.31 25.46
N ALA A 660 -12.32 -11.47 26.01
CA ALA A 660 -11.93 -10.39 26.93
C ALA A 660 -11.33 -10.88 28.26
N ILE A 661 -11.74 -12.06 28.75
CA ILE A 661 -11.16 -12.66 29.96
C ILE A 661 -9.71 -13.10 29.74
N PHE A 662 -9.42 -13.74 28.60
CA PHE A 662 -8.12 -14.40 28.34
C PHE A 662 -7.18 -13.60 27.42
N ASP A 663 -7.61 -12.49 26.86
CA ASP A 663 -6.75 -11.63 26.04
C ASP A 663 -5.69 -10.89 26.85
N ASN A 664 -4.55 -10.60 26.22
CA ASN A 664 -3.45 -9.87 26.85
C ASN A 664 -3.79 -8.43 27.22
N SER A 665 -4.89 -7.88 26.68
CA SER A 665 -5.43 -6.56 27.03
C SER A 665 -6.26 -6.60 28.32
N ASN A 666 -6.37 -7.74 28.99
CA ASN A 666 -6.85 -7.79 30.37
C ASN A 666 -5.67 -7.69 31.35
N ASN A 667 -5.47 -6.49 31.89
CA ASN A 667 -4.40 -6.16 32.84
C ASN A 667 -4.91 -6.09 34.29
N VAL A 668 -6.06 -6.69 34.61
CA VAL A 668 -6.50 -6.87 36.00
C VAL A 668 -5.42 -7.64 36.75
N SER A 669 -5.06 -7.19 37.95
CA SER A 669 -4.08 -7.84 38.81
C SER A 669 -4.60 -7.88 40.25
N SER A 670 -4.46 -9.04 40.90
CA SER A 670 -4.79 -9.22 42.32
C SER A 670 -3.99 -8.33 43.27
N LYS A 671 -2.90 -7.71 42.79
CA LYS A 671 -2.11 -6.73 43.56
C LYS A 671 -2.87 -5.44 43.86
N PHE A 672 -3.94 -5.15 43.13
CA PHE A 672 -4.65 -3.88 43.21
C PHE A 672 -6.09 -4.01 43.73
N GLY A 673 -6.40 -5.12 44.40
CA GLY A 673 -7.70 -5.41 44.99
C GLY A 673 -8.20 -6.80 44.59
N THR A 674 -9.42 -7.12 45.04
CA THR A 674 -10.04 -8.42 44.78
C THR A 674 -10.15 -8.71 43.29
N ASN A 675 -9.66 -9.88 42.88
CA ASN A 675 -9.75 -10.34 41.50
C ASN A 675 -11.11 -10.97 41.22
N HIS A 676 -11.98 -10.24 40.54
CA HIS A 676 -13.30 -10.73 40.13
C HIS A 676 -13.31 -11.54 38.83
N TRP A 677 -12.16 -11.73 38.16
CA TRP A 677 -12.06 -12.17 36.76
C TRP A 677 -11.60 -13.63 36.59
N ILE A 678 -11.52 -14.41 37.67
CA ILE A 678 -11.20 -15.85 37.60
C ILE A 678 -12.43 -16.61 37.12
N PRO A 679 -12.41 -17.27 35.94
CA PRO A 679 -13.60 -17.91 35.38
C PRO A 679 -13.74 -19.39 35.78
N PHE A 680 -13.02 -19.82 36.82
CA PHE A 680 -12.97 -21.20 37.28
C PHE A 680 -13.39 -21.29 38.74
N THR A 681 -13.85 -22.45 39.16
CA THR A 681 -13.97 -22.80 40.58
C THR A 681 -12.64 -23.27 41.14
N GLU A 682 -12.49 -23.21 42.47
CA GLU A 682 -11.31 -23.71 43.18
C GLU A 682 -11.03 -25.19 42.88
N TYR A 683 -12.09 -26.00 42.80
CA TYR A 683 -12.00 -27.42 42.48
C TYR A 683 -11.50 -27.68 41.06
N GLU A 684 -11.89 -26.87 40.08
CA GLU A 684 -11.49 -27.06 38.69
C GLU A 684 -10.00 -26.83 38.46
N VAL A 685 -9.36 -26.00 39.28
CA VAL A 685 -7.95 -25.64 39.14
C VAL A 685 -7.06 -26.17 40.28
N ASN A 686 -7.63 -27.01 41.16
CA ASN A 686 -6.95 -27.51 42.35
C ASN A 686 -6.35 -26.37 43.20
N ALA A 687 -7.12 -25.30 43.40
CA ALA A 687 -6.67 -24.17 44.21
C ALA A 687 -6.39 -24.62 45.65
N ARG A 688 -5.34 -24.05 46.25
CA ARG A 688 -4.90 -24.40 47.62
C ARG A 688 -5.80 -23.80 48.70
N GLU A 689 -6.47 -22.71 48.38
CA GLU A 689 -7.38 -22.00 49.28
C GLU A 689 -8.59 -21.46 48.48
N LYS A 690 -9.53 -20.84 49.20
CA LYS A 690 -10.74 -20.26 48.63
C LYS A 690 -10.41 -18.97 47.86
N PHE A 691 -11.07 -18.74 46.72
CA PHE A 691 -10.99 -17.46 46.03
C PHE A 691 -11.73 -16.36 46.81
N GLU A 692 -11.19 -15.14 46.79
CA GLU A 692 -11.83 -13.97 47.39
C GLU A 692 -13.14 -13.59 46.68
N SER A 693 -13.30 -13.98 45.41
CA SER A 693 -14.48 -13.68 44.62
C SER A 693 -14.83 -14.84 43.68
N SER A 694 -16.10 -15.28 43.73
CA SER A 694 -16.70 -16.21 42.77
C SER A 694 -17.42 -15.50 41.61
N PHE A 695 -17.30 -14.17 41.50
CA PHE A 695 -18.11 -13.32 40.60
C PHE A 695 -18.18 -13.84 39.16
N MET A 696 -17.05 -14.02 38.47
CA MET A 696 -17.06 -14.38 37.04
C MET A 696 -17.65 -15.77 36.81
N THR A 697 -17.30 -16.74 37.66
CA THR A 697 -17.86 -18.10 37.62
C THR A 697 -19.37 -18.08 37.89
N ASP A 698 -19.84 -17.28 38.86
CA ASP A 698 -21.26 -17.14 39.14
C ASP A 698 -22.01 -16.45 38.00
N PHE A 699 -21.42 -15.40 37.40
CA PHE A 699 -21.95 -14.70 36.23
C PHE A 699 -22.10 -15.64 35.03
N ILE A 700 -21.06 -16.41 34.70
CA ILE A 700 -21.08 -17.40 33.61
C ILE A 700 -22.16 -18.47 33.83
N ASN A 701 -22.37 -18.88 35.09
CA ASN A 701 -23.36 -19.90 35.46
C ASN A 701 -24.78 -19.33 35.72
N GLY A 702 -25.01 -18.02 35.56
CA GLY A 702 -26.32 -17.40 35.76
C GLY A 702 -26.78 -17.33 37.23
N LYS A 703 -25.86 -17.20 38.18
CA LYS A 703 -26.10 -17.01 39.63
C LYS A 703 -26.11 -15.50 39.96
N PRO A 704 -26.88 -15.04 40.99
CA PRO A 704 -27.08 -15.69 42.28
C PRO A 704 -28.46 -16.30 42.53
N LYS A 705 -28.50 -17.41 43.29
CA LYS A 705 -29.63 -17.66 44.20
C LYS A 705 -29.47 -16.67 45.37
N PRO A 706 -30.48 -15.87 45.74
CA PRO A 706 -30.43 -15.16 47.01
C PRO A 706 -30.38 -16.17 48.17
N PRO A 707 -29.72 -15.85 49.30
CA PRO A 707 -29.81 -16.69 50.49
C PRO A 707 -31.26 -16.71 50.98
N GLN A 708 -31.86 -17.90 51.04
CA GLN A 708 -33.05 -18.11 51.87
C GLN A 708 -32.63 -18.05 53.34
N LYS A 709 -33.10 -17.01 54.04
CA LYS A 709 -33.38 -16.86 55.49
C LYS A 709 -33.57 -15.34 55.72
N SER A 710 -34.57 -14.81 56.42
CA SER A 710 -35.71 -15.31 57.20
C SER A 710 -36.64 -14.10 57.46
N ALA A 711 -37.90 -14.38 57.71
CA ALA A 711 -39.04 -13.48 57.93
C ALA A 711 -38.77 -12.09 58.57
N VAL A 712 -39.10 -11.00 57.86
CA VAL A 712 -40.00 -9.92 58.33
C VAL A 712 -40.76 -9.39 57.10
N PHE A 713 -42.08 -9.47 57.17
CA PHE A 713 -43.03 -9.07 56.15
C PHE A 713 -43.32 -7.56 56.22
N ILE A 714 -43.57 -6.96 55.04
CA ILE A 714 -44.24 -5.67 54.77
C ILE A 714 -43.32 -4.42 54.81
N ASN A 715 -42.66 -4.11 53.67
CA ASN A 715 -42.46 -2.73 53.17
C ASN A 715 -41.73 -2.63 51.80
N LEU A 716 -41.94 -3.55 50.85
CA LEU A 716 -41.27 -3.52 49.55
C LEU A 716 -42.21 -3.91 48.39
N LEU A 717 -43.28 -3.12 48.19
CA LEU A 717 -44.20 -3.30 47.05
C LEU A 717 -43.96 -2.34 45.87
N PHE A 718 -42.96 -1.44 45.94
CA PHE A 718 -42.67 -0.51 44.83
C PHE A 718 -41.18 -0.15 44.67
N GLU A 719 -40.30 -1.15 44.61
CA GLU A 719 -38.96 -0.97 44.01
C GLU A 719 -38.86 -1.83 42.74
N PRO A 720 -38.39 -1.28 41.59
CA PRO A 720 -38.13 -2.10 40.41
C PRO A 720 -36.99 -3.07 40.70
N GLU A 721 -37.22 -4.37 40.45
CA GLU A 721 -36.21 -5.41 40.55
C GLU A 721 -34.94 -5.05 39.74
N PRO A 722 -33.72 -5.23 40.28
CA PRO A 722 -32.53 -5.31 39.44
C PRO A 722 -32.62 -6.58 38.59
N GLN A 723 -32.95 -6.42 37.31
CA GLN A 723 -32.98 -7.52 36.35
C GLN A 723 -31.56 -8.02 36.09
N TYR A 724 -31.19 -9.11 36.75
CA TYR A 724 -30.14 -10.01 36.25
C TYR A 724 -30.56 -10.51 34.86
N GLY A 725 -29.97 -9.96 33.81
CA GLY A 725 -30.09 -10.49 32.46
C GLY A 725 -29.45 -11.87 32.41
N ASN A 726 -30.27 -12.91 32.19
CA ASN A 726 -29.95 -14.34 32.14
C ASN A 726 -29.76 -15.04 33.50
N LYS A 727 -30.90 -15.50 34.04
CA LYS A 727 -31.00 -16.53 35.10
C LYS A 727 -30.63 -17.95 34.60
N THR A 728 -29.89 -18.05 33.49
CA THR A 728 -29.52 -19.28 32.78
C THR A 728 -28.03 -19.26 32.46
N PRO A 729 -27.31 -20.40 32.61
CA PRO A 729 -25.90 -20.48 32.24
C PRO A 729 -25.64 -20.01 30.81
N LEU A 730 -24.54 -19.26 30.62
CA LEU A 730 -24.11 -18.79 29.31
C LEU A 730 -23.73 -19.98 28.42
N LYS A 731 -24.04 -19.88 27.13
CA LYS A 731 -23.70 -20.88 26.11
C LYS A 731 -22.57 -20.33 25.24
N PHE A 732 -21.52 -21.13 25.10
CA PHE A 732 -20.30 -20.76 24.39
C PHE A 732 -20.13 -21.60 23.14
N SER A 733 -19.40 -21.04 22.17
CA SER A 733 -18.94 -21.81 21.02
C SER A 733 -17.92 -22.89 21.42
N PRO A 734 -17.70 -23.91 20.56
CA PRO A 734 -16.62 -24.88 20.76
C PRO A 734 -15.24 -24.23 20.92
N GLU A 735 -14.97 -23.14 20.20
CA GLU A 735 -13.71 -22.39 20.25
C GLU A 735 -13.52 -21.70 21.61
N ALA A 736 -14.58 -21.05 22.13
CA ALA A 736 -14.56 -20.44 23.46
C ALA A 736 -14.43 -21.50 24.57
N ILE A 737 -15.09 -22.67 24.41
CA ILE A 737 -14.93 -23.81 25.33
C ILE A 737 -13.46 -24.31 25.33
N ALA A 738 -12.81 -24.39 24.17
CA ALA A 738 -11.41 -24.79 24.06
C ALA A 738 -10.47 -23.84 24.82
N ILE A 739 -10.78 -22.53 24.86
CA ILE A 739 -10.04 -21.56 25.66
C ILE A 739 -10.21 -21.83 27.16
N PHE A 740 -11.43 -22.13 27.64
CA PHE A 740 -11.61 -22.51 29.05
C PHE A 740 -10.80 -23.75 29.42
N TYR A 741 -10.72 -24.76 28.55
CA TYR A 741 -9.86 -25.91 28.77
C TYR A 741 -8.37 -25.51 28.86
N ALA A 742 -7.87 -24.76 27.89
CA ALA A 742 -6.46 -24.31 27.88
C ALA A 742 -6.12 -23.43 29.08
N GLY A 743 -6.99 -22.47 29.42
CA GLY A 743 -6.85 -21.60 30.58
C GLY A 743 -6.88 -22.39 31.89
N ARG A 744 -7.78 -23.38 32.03
CA ARG A 744 -7.86 -24.20 33.24
C ARG A 744 -6.58 -24.99 33.48
N GLU A 745 -5.98 -25.59 32.44
CA GLU A 745 -4.71 -26.30 32.59
C GLU A 745 -3.56 -25.34 32.96
N LEU A 746 -3.55 -24.12 32.42
CA LEU A 746 -2.60 -23.08 32.84
C LEU A 746 -2.77 -22.69 34.33
N TRP A 747 -4.01 -22.50 34.80
CA TRP A 747 -4.28 -22.21 36.21
C TRP A 747 -3.91 -23.38 37.12
N LYS A 748 -4.25 -24.62 36.76
CA LYS A 748 -3.82 -25.83 37.49
C LYS A 748 -2.31 -25.87 37.64
N TYR A 749 -1.58 -25.62 36.55
CA TYR A 749 -0.12 -25.60 36.59
C TYR A 749 0.40 -24.49 37.50
N TYR A 750 -0.18 -23.30 37.44
CA TYR A 750 0.17 -22.20 38.35
C TYR A 750 -0.09 -22.54 39.82
N HIS A 751 -1.23 -23.13 40.16
CA HIS A 751 -1.55 -23.55 41.54
C HIS A 751 -0.67 -24.71 42.05
N SER A 752 -0.04 -25.46 41.14
CA SER A 752 0.97 -26.47 41.52
C SER A 752 2.29 -25.83 41.97
N GLN A 753 2.58 -24.57 41.61
CA GLN A 753 3.82 -23.89 41.95
C GLN A 753 3.90 -23.50 43.44
N PRO A 754 5.10 -23.50 44.04
CA PRO A 754 5.26 -23.05 45.43
C PRO A 754 4.90 -21.56 45.57
N ASN A 755 4.25 -21.21 46.69
CA ASN A 755 3.85 -19.85 47.03
C ASN A 755 3.00 -19.14 45.95
N CYS A 756 2.18 -19.89 45.21
CA CYS A 756 1.25 -19.29 44.25
C CYS A 756 0.25 -18.36 44.98
N ASN A 757 -0.05 -17.21 44.38
CA ASN A 757 -1.14 -16.35 44.85
C ASN A 757 -2.47 -16.95 44.41
N VAL A 758 -3.30 -17.39 45.36
CA VAL A 758 -4.55 -18.10 45.06
C VAL A 758 -5.52 -17.24 44.23
N ASN A 759 -5.47 -15.91 44.34
CA ASN A 759 -6.33 -14.99 43.60
C ASN A 759 -5.70 -14.49 42.28
N ALA A 760 -4.64 -15.13 41.77
CA ALA A 760 -3.93 -14.68 40.57
C ALA A 760 -4.83 -14.59 39.33
N SER A 761 -4.74 -13.44 38.65
CA SER A 761 -5.29 -13.23 37.31
C SER A 761 -4.38 -13.83 36.23
N LEU A 762 -4.82 -13.84 34.97
CA LEU A 762 -3.94 -14.19 33.85
C LEU A 762 -2.68 -13.31 33.81
N TYR A 763 -2.84 -12.01 34.08
CA TYR A 763 -1.74 -11.07 34.13
C TYR A 763 -0.71 -11.46 35.20
N ASP A 764 -1.18 -11.80 36.40
CA ASP A 764 -0.32 -12.21 37.52
C ASP A 764 0.40 -13.53 37.23
N ILE A 765 -0.30 -14.50 36.62
CA ILE A 765 0.30 -15.78 36.20
C ILE A 765 1.40 -15.54 35.16
N ARG A 766 1.14 -14.69 34.15
CA ARG A 766 2.15 -14.31 33.15
C ARG A 766 3.34 -13.59 33.79
N GLU A 767 3.09 -12.69 34.72
CA GLU A 767 4.14 -11.99 35.45
C GLU A 767 5.02 -12.94 36.25
N TYR A 768 4.41 -13.92 36.93
CA TYR A 768 5.12 -14.93 37.73
C TYR A 768 6.13 -15.72 36.89
N PHE A 769 5.71 -16.25 35.74
CA PHE A 769 6.58 -17.08 34.91
C PHE A 769 7.53 -16.28 34.02
N GLN A 770 7.07 -15.15 33.44
CA GLN A 770 7.88 -14.40 32.47
C GLN A 770 8.83 -13.41 33.18
N GLY A 771 8.51 -12.97 34.40
CA GLY A 771 9.26 -11.94 35.11
C GLY A 771 9.25 -10.58 34.38
N ARG A 772 10.11 -9.66 34.85
CA ARG A 772 10.28 -8.32 34.28
C ARG A 772 11.76 -8.08 33.95
N ASN A 773 12.01 -7.22 32.96
CA ASN A 773 13.35 -6.73 32.65
C ASN A 773 13.76 -5.56 33.56
N GLU A 774 14.99 -5.06 33.40
CA GLU A 774 15.55 -3.94 34.17
C GLU A 774 14.73 -2.65 34.09
N LYS A 775 13.99 -2.45 32.99
CA LYS A 775 13.10 -1.30 32.80
C LYS A 775 11.69 -1.52 33.38
N GLY A 776 11.48 -2.62 34.11
CA GLY A 776 10.20 -2.99 34.71
C GLY A 776 9.15 -3.50 33.71
N LYS A 777 9.51 -3.77 32.45
CA LYS A 777 8.59 -4.33 31.44
C LYS A 777 8.56 -5.85 31.54
N MET A 778 7.37 -6.45 31.52
CA MET A 778 7.22 -7.91 31.52
C MET A 778 7.92 -8.53 30.29
N ASN A 779 8.64 -9.63 30.49
CA ASN A 779 9.32 -10.30 29.39
C ASN A 779 8.31 -11.02 28.49
N ASN A 780 8.68 -11.23 27.22
CA ASN A 780 7.82 -11.93 26.25
C ASN A 780 7.93 -13.47 26.35
N LYS A 781 8.95 -13.99 27.03
CA LYS A 781 9.27 -15.41 27.17
C LYS A 781 9.60 -15.74 28.63
N SER A 782 9.50 -17.01 28.97
CA SER A 782 9.95 -17.62 30.23
C SER A 782 10.95 -18.74 29.92
N THR A 783 11.76 -19.12 30.90
CA THR A 783 12.58 -20.34 30.87
C THR A 783 11.78 -21.59 31.27
N ASP A 784 10.57 -21.44 31.80
CA ASP A 784 9.69 -22.57 32.13
C ASP A 784 9.02 -23.11 30.86
N GLU A 785 9.49 -24.27 30.39
CA GLU A 785 9.03 -24.91 29.17
C GLU A 785 7.56 -25.34 29.24
N THR A 786 7.10 -25.85 30.38
CA THR A 786 5.72 -26.29 30.60
C THR A 786 4.77 -25.11 30.52
N TYR A 787 5.10 -24.01 31.19
CA TYR A 787 4.36 -22.75 31.08
C TYR A 787 4.33 -22.27 29.63
N MET A 788 5.48 -22.27 28.94
CA MET A 788 5.56 -21.81 27.54
C MET A 788 4.68 -22.64 26.60
N GLN A 789 4.56 -23.95 26.83
CA GLN A 789 3.63 -24.82 26.11
C GLN A 789 2.16 -24.47 26.42
N LEU A 790 1.80 -24.31 27.70
CA LEU A 790 0.42 -24.03 28.13
C LEU A 790 -0.06 -22.64 27.67
N ILE A 791 0.75 -21.60 27.86
CA ILE A 791 0.43 -20.24 27.38
C ILE A 791 0.43 -20.18 25.85
N GLY A 792 1.28 -20.97 25.18
CA GLY A 792 1.27 -21.13 23.73
C GLY A 792 -0.05 -21.70 23.22
N ASN A 793 -0.52 -22.81 23.84
CA ASN A 793 -1.81 -23.41 23.53
C ASN A 793 -2.98 -22.43 23.79
N LEU A 794 -2.97 -21.72 24.93
CA LEU A 794 -4.00 -20.70 25.21
C LEU A 794 -4.02 -19.59 24.15
N ARG A 795 -2.86 -19.07 23.74
CA ARG A 795 -2.75 -18.06 22.68
C ARG A 795 -3.22 -18.58 21.32
N GLU A 796 -2.93 -19.83 21.00
CA GLU A 796 -3.42 -20.48 19.78
C GLU A 796 -4.95 -20.58 19.79
N LYS A 797 -5.57 -21.04 20.89
CA LYS A 797 -7.04 -21.11 20.98
C LYS A 797 -7.69 -19.74 20.97
N LEU A 798 -7.06 -18.73 21.58
CA LEU A 798 -7.51 -17.35 21.51
C LEU A 798 -7.48 -16.81 20.06
N LYS A 799 -6.44 -17.16 19.28
CA LYS A 799 -6.36 -16.81 17.86
C LYS A 799 -7.49 -17.44 17.04
N LEU A 800 -7.80 -18.72 17.28
CA LEU A 800 -8.93 -19.39 16.61
C LEU A 800 -10.28 -18.74 16.95
N LEU A 801 -10.48 -18.31 18.20
CA LEU A 801 -11.68 -17.57 18.58
C LEU A 801 -11.73 -16.17 17.92
N ALA A 802 -10.60 -15.48 17.82
CA ALA A 802 -10.50 -14.22 17.07
C ALA A 802 -10.89 -14.39 15.60
N GLU A 803 -10.40 -15.45 14.93
CA GLU A 803 -10.77 -15.78 13.55
C GLU A 803 -12.28 -16.06 13.39
N LYS A 804 -12.96 -16.56 14.43
CA LYS A 804 -14.43 -16.72 14.46
C LYS A 804 -15.17 -15.40 14.72
N ILE A 805 -14.63 -14.53 15.56
CA ILE A 805 -15.21 -13.22 15.91
C ILE A 805 -15.11 -12.26 14.71
N GLU A 806 -14.00 -12.28 13.97
CA GLU A 806 -13.68 -11.31 12.92
C GLU A 806 -14.77 -11.17 11.84
N PRO A 807 -15.31 -12.25 11.21
CA PRO A 807 -16.39 -12.10 10.23
C PRO A 807 -17.65 -11.45 10.79
N LYS A 808 -17.93 -11.65 12.09
CA LYS A 808 -19.09 -11.06 12.76
C LYS A 808 -18.91 -9.55 12.98
N ILE A 809 -17.68 -9.04 13.07
CA ILE A 809 -17.39 -7.59 13.14
C ILE A 809 -17.95 -6.88 11.90
N TYR A 810 -17.69 -7.44 10.71
CA TYR A 810 -18.24 -6.92 9.45
C TYR A 810 -19.74 -7.19 9.31
N LYS A 811 -20.21 -8.38 9.70
CA LYS A 811 -21.65 -8.73 9.68
C LYS A 811 -22.51 -7.75 10.50
N TYR A 812 -21.99 -7.29 11.65
CA TYR A 812 -22.67 -6.32 12.50
C TYR A 812 -22.34 -4.88 12.17
N GLU A 813 -21.60 -4.63 11.08
CA GLU A 813 -21.22 -3.31 10.57
C GLU A 813 -20.38 -2.47 11.54
N PHE A 814 -19.64 -3.09 12.46
CA PHE A 814 -18.63 -2.38 13.22
C PHE A 814 -17.55 -1.81 12.28
N LEU A 815 -17.22 -2.54 11.20
CA LEU A 815 -16.43 -2.07 10.06
C LEU A 815 -17.18 -2.37 8.74
N LYS A 816 -16.79 -1.67 7.67
CA LYS A 816 -17.37 -1.76 6.33
C LYS A 816 -16.46 -2.45 5.32
#